data_AF-A0A3P5ZAN1-F1
#
_entry.id   AF-A0A3P5ZAN1-F1
#
_cell.length_a   1.000
_cell.length_b   1.000
_cell.length_c   1.000
_cell.angle_alpha   90.00
_cell.angle_beta   90.00
_cell.angle_gamma   90.00
#
_symmetry.space_group_name_H-M   'P 1'
#
loop_
_entity.id
_entity.type
_entity.pdbx_description
1 polymer ?
#
loop_
_entity_poly.entity_id
_entity_poly.type
_entity_poly.pdbx_seq_one_letter_code
_entity_poly.pdbx_strand_id
1 'polypeptide(L)'
;MPDVQSTVLEFVNKLRKRKIEGSQATAKCTVELLRSVISQQRVPHSNQALALIDAVKAVGEQLVAANPVELAVGNVVRRVLHIIREEDLSLATAAMAGLDLLDGSDDDGEDDNCKGVGYSAMSAAVAAAAARSTLRPPSLQTLLEGTPESAAVPYTSSSGADSESKSKSADKSSITRKLKHDVIEGVNQLILEIAGCHEQIAEQAIEHIHQNEVILTLGSSRTVLEFLCAAKEKKRSFRVFVAEGAPRYQGHLLAKELVARGLQTTVITDSAVFAMISRVNMVIIGAHAVMANGGVIGPVGVNMAALAAKKHAVPFVVLAGSHKLCPLYPHNPEVLLNELRSPSELLDFGEFSDCLDFGTGSGSPLLQVVNPTFDYVPPSLVSLFITDTGGHNPSYMYRLIADYYSADDLIEILSRLPSKSLVRFMLVSKSWQEIISSKSFIRLRSLTWPLRFLLVLKEFDYQKGRLTFNFFSSSSLSLSSTSISTTFLSKITFPLRQAGHPMYYVNGLINIGDIICNPCTGKTVSLPKLAASGGSIGRRFFGYDPVNNQYKVLCITHHNLGGHATLQFNRYHVFTLGAKPKKWRFIDCGIPHTDWSSCLCIDGFVYYIASTDAGLMCLMKFDLSSEKLNIFARASEEMKASFSHFNSYKTLINYHGKVAIAIQRSHLVPSIDLFVFEEGKQEYKAKSFNNLARLNLRTKCVINHMDDTIFAPVYSESEATIIHHDFKGHSFKKMKFEVDVKKDWFHETNYFVGYVESLMMI
;
A
#
# COMPACT_ATOMS: atom_id res chain seq x y z
N MET A 1 -14.61 -4.58 -36.88
CA MET A 1 -14.15 -3.22 -36.54
C MET A 1 -12.83 -3.38 -35.82
N PRO A 2 -11.77 -2.61 -36.15
CA PRO A 2 -10.43 -2.87 -35.63
C PRO A 2 -10.51 -2.89 -34.10
N ASP A 3 -10.15 -4.04 -33.55
CA ASP A 3 -10.31 -4.39 -32.15
C ASP A 3 -9.62 -3.32 -31.29
N VAL A 4 -10.30 -2.64 -30.36
CA VAL A 4 -9.68 -1.61 -29.49
C VAL A 4 -8.39 -2.15 -28.88
N GLN A 5 -8.42 -3.44 -28.54
CA GLN A 5 -7.26 -4.17 -28.03
C GLN A 5 -6.07 -4.18 -28.99
N SER A 6 -6.30 -4.26 -30.31
CA SER A 6 -5.23 -4.18 -31.32
C SER A 6 -4.54 -2.82 -31.32
N THR A 7 -5.31 -1.72 -31.21
CA THR A 7 -4.74 -0.35 -31.15
C THR A 7 -3.99 -0.11 -29.84
N VAL A 8 -4.51 -0.61 -28.71
CA VAL A 8 -3.82 -0.58 -27.41
C VAL A 8 -2.51 -1.35 -27.48
N LEU A 9 -2.52 -2.57 -28.03
CA LEU A 9 -1.31 -3.40 -28.17
C LEU A 9 -0.28 -2.75 -29.12
N GLU A 10 -0.72 -2.13 -30.21
CA GLU A 10 0.17 -1.40 -31.10
C GLU A 10 0.86 -0.23 -30.37
N PHE A 11 0.10 0.53 -29.58
CA PHE A 11 0.65 1.64 -28.79
C PHE A 11 1.58 1.15 -27.68
N VAL A 12 1.23 0.08 -26.95
CA VAL A 12 2.10 -0.58 -25.98
C VAL A 12 3.43 -0.99 -26.62
N ASN A 13 3.39 -1.54 -27.85
CA ASN A 13 4.61 -1.89 -28.59
C ASN A 13 5.42 -0.66 -29.00
N LYS A 14 4.78 0.46 -29.35
CA LYS A 14 5.46 1.74 -29.62
C LYS A 14 6.15 2.29 -28.37
N LEU A 15 5.52 2.20 -27.20
CA LEU A 15 6.08 2.60 -25.91
C LEU A 15 7.28 1.73 -25.51
N ARG A 16 7.15 0.40 -25.58
CA ARG A 16 8.25 -0.54 -25.26
C ARG A 16 9.47 -0.34 -26.16
N LYS A 17 9.24 -0.07 -27.45
CA LYS A 17 10.30 0.19 -28.43
C LYS A 17 10.81 1.64 -28.43
N ARG A 18 10.27 2.51 -27.57
CA ARG A 18 10.60 3.95 -27.48
C ARG A 18 10.55 4.67 -28.83
N LYS A 19 9.57 4.33 -29.66
CA LYS A 19 9.35 5.03 -30.93
C LYS A 19 8.77 6.42 -30.72
N ILE A 20 8.08 6.63 -29.61
CA ILE A 20 7.51 7.90 -29.18
C ILE A 20 8.29 8.29 -27.93
N GLU A 21 9.08 9.35 -28.05
CA GLU A 21 9.83 9.92 -26.94
C GLU A 21 9.28 11.31 -26.61
N GLY A 22 9.28 11.65 -25.33
CA GLY A 22 8.87 12.95 -24.83
C GLY A 22 7.48 12.96 -24.19
N SER A 23 7.42 13.62 -23.04
CA SER A 23 6.24 13.80 -22.20
C SER A 23 4.99 14.29 -22.94
N GLN A 24 5.09 15.35 -23.75
CA GLN A 24 3.92 15.92 -24.45
C GLN A 24 3.38 14.99 -25.55
N ALA A 25 4.26 14.45 -26.40
CA ALA A 25 3.85 13.54 -27.47
C ALA A 25 3.21 12.27 -26.92
N THR A 26 3.81 11.71 -25.87
CA THR A 26 3.29 10.51 -25.21
C THR A 26 1.98 10.78 -24.49
N ALA A 27 1.86 11.92 -23.79
CA ALA A 27 0.62 12.34 -23.15
C ALA A 27 -0.52 12.49 -24.17
N LYS A 28 -0.28 13.19 -25.29
CA LYS A 28 -1.28 13.40 -26.34
C LYS A 28 -1.78 12.07 -26.93
N CYS A 29 -0.88 11.19 -27.35
CA CYS A 29 -1.27 9.87 -27.88
C CYS A 29 -2.01 9.03 -26.86
N THR A 30 -1.64 9.12 -25.56
CA THR A 30 -2.33 8.41 -24.48
C THR A 30 -3.77 8.91 -24.32
N VAL A 31 -4.00 10.23 -24.29
CA VAL A 31 -5.36 10.78 -24.19
C VAL A 31 -6.21 10.40 -25.40
N GLU A 32 -5.66 10.48 -26.62
CA GLU A 32 -6.39 10.11 -27.84
C GLU A 32 -6.79 8.63 -27.86
N LEU A 33 -5.91 7.75 -27.35
CA LEU A 33 -6.21 6.34 -27.17
C LEU A 33 -7.31 6.13 -26.14
N LEU A 34 -7.21 6.75 -24.96
CA LEU A 34 -8.22 6.65 -23.90
C LEU A 34 -9.58 7.18 -24.36
N ARG A 35 -9.62 8.28 -25.11
CA ARG A 35 -10.85 8.78 -25.74
C ARG A 35 -11.50 7.73 -26.63
N SER A 36 -10.68 7.04 -27.44
CA SER A 36 -11.15 5.99 -28.34
C SER A 36 -11.69 4.77 -27.57
N VAL A 37 -11.02 4.39 -26.47
CA VAL A 37 -11.48 3.33 -25.54
C VAL A 37 -12.84 3.70 -24.93
N ILE A 38 -12.97 4.91 -24.38
CA ILE A 38 -14.22 5.39 -23.76
C ILE A 38 -15.36 5.43 -24.79
N SER A 39 -15.07 5.90 -26.00
CA SER A 39 -16.06 5.96 -27.08
C SER A 39 -16.59 4.58 -27.49
N GLN A 40 -15.75 3.55 -27.46
CA GLN A 40 -16.12 2.19 -27.91
C GLN A 40 -16.63 1.28 -26.78
N GLN A 41 -16.36 1.63 -25.52
CA GLN A 41 -16.81 0.85 -24.37
C GLN A 41 -18.35 0.80 -24.27
N ARG A 42 -18.88 -0.40 -24.04
CA ARG A 42 -20.29 -0.64 -23.72
C ARG A 42 -20.52 -0.35 -22.25
N VAL A 43 -21.48 0.53 -21.96
CA VAL A 43 -21.74 1.00 -20.60
C VAL A 43 -23.08 0.42 -20.11
N PRO A 44 -23.09 -0.37 -19.02
CA PRO A 44 -24.33 -0.91 -18.44
C PRO A 44 -25.14 0.18 -17.72
N HIS A 45 -26.47 0.06 -17.72
CA HIS A 45 -27.38 1.10 -17.24
C HIS A 45 -27.29 1.42 -15.74
N SER A 46 -26.82 0.49 -14.90
CA SER A 46 -26.87 0.62 -13.44
C SER A 46 -25.57 1.02 -12.75
N ASN A 47 -24.43 1.18 -13.46
CA ASN A 47 -23.14 1.59 -12.87
C ASN A 47 -22.18 2.10 -13.97
N GLN A 48 -22.48 3.27 -14.52
CA GLN A 48 -21.83 3.77 -15.72
C GLN A 48 -20.40 4.25 -15.48
N ALA A 49 -20.23 5.08 -14.45
CA ALA A 49 -18.92 5.59 -14.06
C ALA A 49 -17.98 4.45 -13.67
N LEU A 50 -18.45 3.47 -12.89
CA LEU A 50 -17.62 2.32 -12.48
C LEU A 50 -17.12 1.52 -13.69
N ALA A 51 -17.99 1.23 -14.66
CA ALA A 51 -17.60 0.49 -15.86
C ALA A 51 -16.59 1.25 -16.74
N LEU A 52 -16.71 2.58 -16.83
CA LEU A 52 -15.74 3.42 -17.53
C LEU A 52 -14.41 3.50 -16.76
N ILE A 53 -14.46 3.65 -15.44
CA ILE A 53 -13.28 3.65 -14.56
C ILE A 53 -12.52 2.34 -14.70
N ASP A 54 -13.19 1.19 -14.62
CA ASP A 54 -12.55 -0.12 -14.72
C ASP A 54 -11.91 -0.35 -16.10
N ALA A 55 -12.57 0.08 -17.18
CA ALA A 55 -12.02 -0.01 -18.53
C ALA A 55 -10.76 0.87 -18.70
N VAL A 56 -10.80 2.12 -18.22
CA VAL A 56 -9.66 3.04 -18.28
C VAL A 56 -8.51 2.56 -17.39
N LYS A 57 -8.81 2.03 -16.20
CA LYS A 57 -7.80 1.43 -15.31
C LYS A 57 -7.10 0.25 -15.94
N ALA A 58 -7.85 -0.70 -16.50
CA ALA A 58 -7.29 -1.90 -17.13
C ALA A 58 -6.33 -1.56 -18.29
N VAL A 59 -6.70 -0.59 -19.14
CA VAL A 59 -5.81 -0.10 -20.21
C VAL A 59 -4.64 0.67 -19.61
N GLY A 60 -4.89 1.53 -18.64
CA GLY A 60 -3.86 2.34 -17.96
C GLY A 60 -2.76 1.51 -17.33
N GLU A 61 -3.10 0.42 -16.63
CA GLU A 61 -2.14 -0.51 -16.04
C GLU A 61 -1.22 -1.14 -17.10
N GLN A 62 -1.77 -1.53 -18.26
CA GLN A 62 -0.99 -2.07 -19.37
C GLN A 62 -0.02 -1.04 -19.96
N LEU A 63 -0.46 0.22 -20.07
CA LEU A 63 0.37 1.32 -20.59
C LEU A 63 1.49 1.70 -19.63
N VAL A 64 1.21 1.81 -18.33
CA VAL A 64 2.21 2.11 -17.31
C VAL A 64 3.23 0.98 -17.17
N ALA A 65 2.78 -0.28 -17.25
CA ALA A 65 3.69 -1.43 -17.25
C ALA A 65 4.57 -1.51 -18.52
N ALA A 66 4.15 -0.89 -19.63
CA ALA A 66 4.92 -0.88 -20.87
C ALA A 66 6.16 0.03 -20.79
N ASN A 67 6.04 1.17 -20.13
CA ASN A 67 7.16 2.07 -19.87
C ASN A 67 6.94 2.85 -18.55
N PRO A 68 7.41 2.32 -17.40
CA PRO A 68 7.17 2.93 -16.09
C PRO A 68 7.93 4.26 -15.89
N VAL A 69 8.97 4.51 -16.70
CA VAL A 69 9.81 5.72 -16.62
C VAL A 69 9.10 6.94 -17.22
N GLU A 70 8.19 6.71 -18.17
CA GLU A 70 7.41 7.77 -18.80
C GLU A 70 6.16 8.10 -17.96
N LEU A 71 6.37 8.88 -16.90
CA LEU A 71 5.34 9.22 -15.91
C LEU A 71 4.14 9.98 -16.50
N ALA A 72 4.32 10.67 -17.63
CA ALA A 72 3.26 11.39 -18.32
C ALA A 72 2.07 10.48 -18.69
N VAL A 73 2.33 9.21 -19.06
CA VAL A 73 1.28 8.22 -19.38
C VAL A 73 0.39 7.99 -18.17
N GLY A 74 0.99 7.64 -17.03
CA GLY A 74 0.25 7.38 -15.80
C GLY A 74 -0.46 8.62 -15.27
N ASN A 75 0.16 9.80 -15.42
CA ASN A 75 -0.45 11.07 -15.01
C ASN A 75 -1.70 11.39 -15.85
N VAL A 76 -1.64 11.17 -17.15
CA VAL A 76 -2.80 11.33 -18.04
C VAL A 76 -3.92 10.37 -17.70
N VAL A 77 -3.62 9.07 -17.49
CA VAL A 77 -4.61 8.07 -17.09
C VAL A 77 -5.36 8.51 -15.83
N ARG A 78 -4.62 8.96 -14.81
CA ARG A 78 -5.23 9.44 -13.55
C ARG A 78 -6.05 10.72 -13.75
N ARG A 79 -5.64 11.64 -14.61
CA ARG A 79 -6.46 12.83 -14.96
C ARG A 79 -7.78 12.43 -15.64
N VAL A 80 -7.75 11.47 -16.57
CA VAL A 80 -8.98 10.96 -17.21
C VAL A 80 -9.89 10.28 -16.19
N LEU A 81 -9.33 9.50 -15.26
CA LEU A 81 -10.11 8.91 -14.15
C LEU A 81 -10.70 9.98 -13.23
N HIS A 82 -9.99 11.08 -12.99
CA HIS A 82 -10.50 12.21 -12.22
C HIS A 82 -11.68 12.88 -12.93
N ILE A 83 -11.57 13.16 -14.24
CA ILE A 83 -12.66 13.72 -15.06
C ILE A 83 -13.91 12.83 -14.98
N ILE A 84 -13.78 11.51 -15.13
CA ILE A 84 -14.92 10.59 -15.05
C ILE A 84 -15.65 10.71 -13.69
N ARG A 85 -14.89 10.83 -12.60
CA ARG A 85 -15.46 10.98 -11.25
C ARG A 85 -16.11 12.36 -11.04
N GLU A 86 -15.51 13.43 -11.57
CA GLU A 86 -16.05 14.80 -11.49
C GLU A 86 -17.39 14.91 -12.22
N GLU A 87 -17.50 14.35 -13.42
CA GLU A 87 -18.74 14.36 -14.20
C GLU A 87 -19.84 13.49 -13.56
N ASP A 88 -19.49 12.31 -13.03
CA ASP A 88 -20.46 11.44 -12.33
C ASP A 88 -21.05 12.14 -11.09
N LEU A 89 -20.20 12.82 -10.32
CA LEU A 89 -20.63 13.58 -9.15
C LEU A 89 -21.44 14.83 -9.51
N SER A 90 -21.08 15.50 -10.60
CA SER A 90 -21.83 16.65 -11.13
C SER A 90 -23.23 16.24 -11.59
N LEU A 91 -23.36 15.07 -12.22
CA LEU A 91 -24.67 14.52 -12.59
C LEU A 91 -25.48 14.07 -11.37
N ALA A 92 -24.84 13.45 -10.37
CA ALA A 92 -25.51 13.06 -9.14
C ALA A 92 -26.05 14.27 -8.34
N THR A 93 -25.26 15.35 -8.26
CA THR A 93 -25.67 16.60 -7.60
C THR A 93 -26.76 17.34 -8.37
N ALA A 94 -26.68 17.37 -9.70
CA ALA A 94 -27.75 17.92 -10.55
C ALA A 94 -29.07 17.13 -10.42
N ALA A 95 -28.99 15.80 -10.25
CA ALA A 95 -30.17 14.97 -10.02
C ALA A 95 -30.83 15.24 -8.65
N MET A 96 -30.03 15.49 -7.60
CA MET A 96 -30.54 15.87 -6.28
C MET A 96 -31.17 17.28 -6.29
N ALA A 97 -30.52 18.26 -6.92
CA ALA A 97 -31.05 19.62 -7.03
C ALA A 97 -32.35 19.72 -7.87
N GLY A 98 -32.56 18.79 -8.81
CA GLY A 98 -33.80 18.71 -9.59
C GLY A 98 -34.98 18.08 -8.84
N LEU A 99 -34.73 17.30 -7.78
CA LEU A 99 -35.77 16.69 -6.95
C LEU A 99 -36.36 17.69 -5.94
N ASP A 100 -35.57 18.63 -5.42
CA ASP A 100 -36.03 19.67 -4.47
C ASP A 100 -36.98 20.71 -5.11
N LEU A 101 -37.12 20.74 -6.44
CA LEU A 101 -38.03 21.64 -7.16
C LEU A 101 -39.44 21.04 -7.39
N LEU A 102 -39.67 19.79 -6.99
CA LEU A 102 -40.94 19.08 -7.22
C LEU A 102 -41.75 18.82 -5.94
N ASP A 103 -41.29 19.25 -4.77
CA ASP A 103 -41.96 19.01 -3.47
C ASP A 103 -42.63 20.28 -2.89
N GLY A 104 -43.18 21.13 -3.75
CA GLY A 104 -43.77 22.41 -3.32
C GLY A 104 -44.89 22.91 -4.22
N SER A 105 -45.98 22.16 -4.34
CA SER A 105 -47.29 22.70 -4.72
C SER A 105 -48.40 21.73 -4.37
N ASP A 106 -49.16 22.05 -3.33
CA ASP A 106 -50.62 21.88 -3.24
C ASP A 106 -51.07 22.46 -1.88
N ASP A 107 -51.30 23.79 -1.84
CA ASP A 107 -52.33 24.36 -0.98
C ASP A 107 -52.79 25.71 -1.54
N ASP A 108 -54.08 25.78 -1.88
CA ASP A 108 -54.78 26.96 -2.36
C ASP A 108 -55.14 27.88 -1.17
N GLY A 109 -54.84 29.17 -1.29
CA GLY A 109 -55.29 30.19 -0.34
C GLY A 109 -54.90 31.59 -0.76
N GLU A 110 -55.88 32.37 -1.22
CA GLU A 110 -55.78 33.80 -1.51
C GLU A 110 -55.36 34.59 -0.27
N ASP A 111 -54.34 35.46 -0.37
CA ASP A 111 -54.38 36.80 0.21
C ASP A 111 -53.26 37.71 -0.31
N ASP A 112 -53.65 38.98 -0.45
CA ASP A 112 -52.94 40.08 -1.10
C ASP A 112 -51.70 40.59 -0.34
N ASN A 113 -50.78 41.21 -1.11
CA ASN A 113 -49.94 42.37 -0.76
C ASN A 113 -48.43 42.18 -0.40
N CYS A 114 -47.59 42.72 -1.31
CA CYS A 114 -46.32 43.46 -1.11
C CYS A 114 -44.99 42.78 -0.68
N LYS A 115 -44.01 42.97 -1.59
CA LYS A 115 -42.55 43.22 -1.43
C LYS A 115 -41.56 42.03 -1.35
N GLY A 116 -40.90 41.81 -2.50
CA GLY A 116 -39.43 41.77 -2.65
C GLY A 116 -38.64 40.67 -1.95
N VAL A 117 -38.03 39.79 -2.75
CA VAL A 117 -36.58 39.46 -2.83
C VAL A 117 -36.46 38.27 -3.79
N GLY A 118 -35.81 38.48 -4.94
CA GLY A 118 -35.53 37.41 -5.89
C GLY A 118 -34.47 36.46 -5.34
N TYR A 119 -34.81 35.19 -5.13
CA TYR A 119 -33.82 34.13 -4.95
C TYR A 119 -33.32 33.68 -6.31
N SER A 120 -32.04 33.98 -6.59
CA SER A 120 -31.35 33.62 -7.82
C SER A 120 -31.14 32.11 -7.91
N ALA A 121 -31.45 31.53 -9.07
CA ALA A 121 -30.99 30.21 -9.48
C ALA A 121 -29.49 30.05 -9.15
N MET A 122 -29.12 29.03 -8.37
CA MET A 122 -27.72 28.70 -8.16
C MET A 122 -27.08 28.37 -9.51
N SER A 123 -26.11 29.19 -9.92
CA SER A 123 -25.39 29.04 -11.18
C SER A 123 -24.67 27.69 -11.25
N ALA A 124 -24.65 27.07 -12.44
CA ALA A 124 -23.94 25.81 -12.70
C ALA A 124 -22.46 25.84 -12.25
N ALA A 125 -21.84 27.04 -12.23
CA ALA A 125 -20.50 27.25 -11.71
C ALA A 125 -20.37 26.98 -10.19
N VAL A 126 -21.42 27.25 -9.40
CA VAL A 126 -21.46 27.00 -7.95
C VAL A 126 -21.63 25.50 -7.67
N ALA A 127 -22.45 24.81 -8.46
CA ALA A 127 -22.60 23.35 -8.39
C ALA A 127 -21.29 22.63 -8.77
N ALA A 128 -20.60 23.07 -9.83
CA ALA A 128 -19.28 22.56 -10.20
C ALA A 128 -18.21 22.86 -9.11
N ALA A 129 -18.25 24.04 -8.48
CA ALA A 129 -17.37 24.37 -7.36
C ALA A 129 -17.63 23.51 -6.11
N ALA A 130 -18.90 23.17 -5.83
CA ALA A 130 -19.29 22.26 -4.76
C ALA A 130 -18.86 20.81 -5.06
N ALA A 131 -19.00 20.32 -6.30
CA ALA A 131 -18.49 19.01 -6.72
C ALA A 131 -16.95 18.89 -6.65
N ARG A 132 -16.22 19.99 -6.95
CA ARG A 132 -14.77 20.05 -6.72
C ARG A 132 -14.39 20.03 -5.23
N SER A 133 -15.29 20.45 -4.35
CA SER A 133 -15.04 20.42 -2.89
C SER A 133 -15.17 19.02 -2.30
N THR A 134 -15.99 18.15 -2.89
CA THR A 134 -16.25 16.77 -2.44
C THR A 134 -15.24 15.74 -2.98
N LEU A 135 -14.61 15.99 -4.13
CA LEU A 135 -13.47 15.20 -4.65
C LEU A 135 -12.12 15.54 -4.01
N ARG A 136 -12.05 16.69 -3.33
CA ARG A 136 -10.90 17.08 -2.50
C ARG A 136 -10.89 16.28 -1.20
N PRO A 137 -9.72 16.03 -0.60
CA PRO A 137 -9.66 15.55 0.78
C PRO A 137 -10.47 16.51 1.66
N PRO A 138 -11.40 16.00 2.48
CA PRO A 138 -12.35 16.84 3.18
C PRO A 138 -11.62 17.82 4.11
N SER A 139 -12.14 19.04 4.20
CA SER A 139 -11.62 20.02 5.15
C SER A 139 -11.77 19.48 6.57
N LEU A 140 -10.89 19.89 7.49
CA LEU A 140 -10.95 19.46 8.89
C LEU A 140 -12.34 19.71 9.52
N GLN A 141 -13.07 20.69 9.01
CA GLN A 141 -14.43 21.04 9.43
C GLN A 141 -15.48 20.06 8.89
N THR A 142 -15.42 19.70 7.61
CA THR A 142 -16.28 18.67 6.99
C THR A 142 -16.10 17.28 7.63
N LEU A 143 -14.90 17.00 8.15
CA LEU A 143 -14.59 15.78 8.91
C LEU A 143 -15.07 15.82 10.36
N LEU A 144 -15.22 17.00 10.95
CA LEU A 144 -15.70 17.16 12.33
C LEU A 144 -17.24 17.18 12.40
N GLU A 145 -17.90 17.62 11.32
CA GLU A 145 -19.37 17.72 11.21
C GLU A 145 -20.02 16.43 10.67
N GLY A 146 -19.23 15.38 10.38
CA GLY A 146 -19.69 14.09 9.86
C GLY A 146 -20.44 13.20 10.87
N THR A 147 -21.56 13.67 11.41
CA THR A 147 -22.66 12.80 11.84
C THR A 147 -23.82 12.98 10.87
N PRO A 148 -24.11 12.02 9.97
CA PRO A 148 -25.44 11.95 9.41
C PRO A 148 -26.37 11.42 10.51
N GLU A 149 -27.20 12.29 11.07
CA GLU A 149 -28.45 11.85 11.69
C GLU A 149 -29.28 11.19 10.59
N SER A 150 -29.57 9.89 10.79
CA SER A 150 -30.64 9.11 10.16
C SER A 150 -30.84 9.30 8.64
N ALA A 151 -29.94 8.74 7.83
CA ALA A 151 -30.33 8.30 6.49
C ALA A 151 -31.20 7.03 6.63
N ALA A 152 -32.52 7.22 6.56
CA ALA A 152 -33.49 6.16 6.57
C ALA A 152 -33.19 5.13 5.47
N VAL A 153 -33.18 3.87 5.87
CA VAL A 153 -33.16 2.70 4.99
C VAL A 153 -34.45 2.72 4.14
N PRO A 154 -34.39 2.65 2.79
CA PRO A 154 -35.60 2.35 2.02
C PRO A 154 -35.92 0.87 2.25
N TYR A 155 -36.99 0.63 3.01
CA TYR A 155 -37.58 -0.69 3.17
C TYR A 155 -38.00 -1.24 1.81
N THR A 156 -37.66 -2.51 1.57
CA THR A 156 -38.31 -3.34 0.56
C THR A 156 -39.75 -3.58 0.99
N SER A 157 -40.73 -3.00 0.30
CA SER A 157 -42.13 -3.39 0.40
C SER A 157 -42.56 -4.11 -0.88
N SER A 158 -42.88 -5.39 -0.74
CA SER A 158 -43.64 -6.16 -1.71
C SER A 158 -45.12 -5.76 -1.66
N SER A 159 -45.75 -5.53 -2.81
CA SER A 159 -47.09 -6.02 -3.17
C SER A 159 -47.50 -5.44 -4.53
N GLY A 160 -48.05 -6.28 -5.41
CA GLY A 160 -48.42 -5.92 -6.77
C GLY A 160 -49.69 -5.07 -6.88
N ALA A 161 -49.77 -4.36 -8.00
CA ALA A 161 -51.00 -4.03 -8.73
C ALA A 161 -50.59 -3.50 -10.10
N ASP A 162 -51.21 -4.05 -11.14
CA ASP A 162 -51.06 -3.64 -12.54
C ASP A 162 -51.45 -2.17 -12.76
N SER A 163 -50.64 -1.42 -13.51
CA SER A 163 -51.10 -0.40 -14.46
C SER A 163 -49.95 0.19 -15.27
N GLU A 164 -50.19 0.31 -16.57
CA GLU A 164 -49.27 0.77 -17.60
C GLU A 164 -48.79 2.22 -17.36
N SER A 165 -47.48 2.47 -17.48
CA SER A 165 -46.95 3.80 -17.82
C SER A 165 -45.66 3.70 -18.63
N LYS A 166 -45.78 3.94 -19.94
CA LYS A 166 -44.72 3.89 -20.97
C LYS A 166 -43.73 5.06 -20.93
N SER A 167 -43.66 5.86 -19.86
CA SER A 167 -42.87 7.12 -19.83
C SER A 167 -41.55 7.06 -19.04
N LYS A 168 -41.29 6.07 -18.18
CA LYS A 168 -40.08 6.03 -17.31
C LYS A 168 -38.79 5.48 -17.96
N SER A 169 -38.84 4.95 -19.19
CA SER A 169 -37.66 4.37 -19.86
C SER A 169 -36.86 5.39 -20.69
N ALA A 170 -37.48 6.49 -21.11
CA ALA A 170 -36.83 7.53 -21.93
C ALA A 170 -35.85 8.37 -21.10
N ASP A 171 -36.22 8.79 -19.89
CA ASP A 171 -35.41 9.65 -19.02
C ASP A 171 -34.15 8.97 -18.46
N LYS A 172 -34.17 7.64 -18.26
CA LYS A 172 -32.95 6.90 -17.86
C LYS A 172 -31.98 6.70 -19.02
N SER A 173 -32.47 6.65 -20.26
CA SER A 173 -31.65 6.52 -21.46
C SER A 173 -30.93 7.83 -21.83
N SER A 174 -31.52 8.98 -21.51
CA SER A 174 -30.93 10.30 -21.74
C SER A 174 -29.78 10.57 -20.76
N ILE A 175 -29.94 10.25 -19.47
CA ILE A 175 -28.89 10.33 -18.44
C ILE A 175 -27.67 9.47 -18.83
N THR A 176 -27.91 8.28 -19.41
CA THR A 176 -26.86 7.36 -19.83
C THR A 176 -25.98 7.89 -20.97
N ARG A 177 -26.58 8.60 -21.92
CA ARG A 177 -25.83 9.23 -23.02
C ARG A 177 -25.12 10.50 -22.57
N LYS A 178 -25.68 11.18 -21.58
CA LYS A 178 -25.17 12.45 -21.04
C LYS A 178 -23.79 12.28 -20.39
N LEU A 179 -23.62 11.36 -19.42
CA LEU A 179 -22.32 11.14 -18.77
C LEU A 179 -21.20 10.80 -19.77
N LYS A 180 -21.46 9.88 -20.70
CA LYS A 180 -20.44 9.47 -21.68
C LYS A 180 -20.07 10.63 -22.62
N HIS A 181 -21.04 11.45 -23.00
CA HIS A 181 -20.81 12.64 -23.81
C HIS A 181 -19.97 13.67 -23.04
N ASP A 182 -20.36 13.99 -21.81
CA ASP A 182 -19.70 14.97 -20.95
C ASP A 182 -18.25 14.56 -20.65
N VAL A 183 -18.01 13.27 -20.39
CA VAL A 183 -16.66 12.72 -20.24
C VAL A 183 -15.84 12.86 -21.52
N ILE A 184 -16.41 12.60 -22.70
CA ILE A 184 -15.69 12.75 -23.98
C ILE A 184 -15.34 14.21 -24.24
N GLU A 185 -16.24 15.14 -23.88
CA GLU A 185 -16.01 16.57 -23.97
C GLU A 185 -14.87 17.00 -23.02
N GLY A 186 -14.90 16.58 -21.75
CA GLY A 186 -13.82 16.83 -20.79
C GLY A 186 -12.48 16.24 -21.24
N VAL A 187 -12.48 15.06 -21.85
CA VAL A 187 -11.26 14.45 -22.44
C VAL A 187 -10.77 15.24 -23.66
N ASN A 188 -11.66 15.75 -24.51
CA ASN A 188 -11.26 16.61 -25.64
C ASN A 188 -10.67 17.94 -25.16
N GLN A 189 -11.22 18.52 -24.09
CA GLN A 189 -10.67 19.71 -23.46
C GLN A 189 -9.24 19.44 -22.94
N LEU A 190 -9.01 18.30 -22.29
CA LEU A 190 -7.68 17.88 -21.86
C LEU A 190 -6.69 17.74 -23.03
N ILE A 191 -7.13 17.27 -24.21
CA ILE A 191 -6.28 17.22 -25.42
C ILE A 191 -5.85 18.62 -25.84
N LEU A 192 -6.78 19.58 -25.84
CA LEU A 192 -6.50 20.98 -26.19
C LEU A 192 -5.55 21.63 -25.18
N GLU A 193 -5.75 21.39 -23.88
CA GLU A 193 -4.85 21.86 -22.82
C GLU A 193 -3.41 21.35 -23.01
N ILE A 194 -3.24 20.04 -23.27
CA ILE A 194 -1.91 19.46 -23.48
C ILE A 194 -1.25 20.02 -24.76
N ALA A 195 -2.03 20.29 -25.80
CA ALA A 195 -1.53 20.87 -27.03
C ALA A 195 -1.07 22.33 -26.84
N GLY A 196 -1.87 23.14 -26.14
CA GLY A 196 -1.62 24.57 -25.92
C GLY A 196 -0.67 24.90 -24.76
N CYS A 197 -0.22 23.93 -23.97
CA CYS A 197 0.54 24.19 -22.75
C CYS A 197 1.84 24.99 -22.97
N HIS A 198 2.54 24.81 -24.09
CA HIS A 198 3.77 25.55 -24.33
C HIS A 198 3.53 27.01 -24.70
N GLU A 199 2.46 27.30 -25.44
CA GLU A 199 2.08 28.66 -25.82
C GLU A 199 1.71 29.47 -24.56
N GLN A 200 0.88 28.88 -23.68
CA GLN A 200 0.49 29.49 -22.41
C GLN A 200 1.68 29.75 -21.47
N ILE A 201 2.65 28.83 -21.42
CA ILE A 201 3.88 29.04 -20.66
C ILE A 201 4.75 30.13 -21.30
N ALA A 202 4.85 30.15 -22.64
CA ALA A 202 5.67 31.12 -23.36
C ALA A 202 5.13 32.56 -23.25
N GLU A 203 3.82 32.74 -23.11
CA GLU A 203 3.22 34.06 -22.89
C GLU A 203 3.74 34.74 -21.61
N GLN A 204 3.97 33.96 -20.56
CA GLN A 204 4.45 34.40 -19.24
C GLN A 204 5.94 34.81 -19.24
N ALA A 205 6.68 34.56 -20.33
CA ALA A 205 8.12 34.81 -20.39
C ALA A 205 8.51 36.28 -20.16
N ILE A 206 7.63 37.23 -20.49
CA ILE A 206 7.90 38.67 -20.31
C ILE A 206 8.05 39.04 -18.82
N GLU A 207 7.26 38.40 -17.97
CA GLU A 207 7.17 38.74 -16.55
C GLU A 207 8.42 38.31 -15.79
N HIS A 208 9.08 37.25 -16.29
CA HIS A 208 10.23 36.63 -15.64
C HIS A 208 11.58 37.02 -16.25
N ILE A 209 11.63 37.37 -17.54
CA ILE A 209 12.89 37.70 -18.22
C ILE A 209 13.01 39.22 -18.42
N HIS A 210 14.07 39.80 -17.87
CA HIS A 210 14.37 41.22 -18.01
C HIS A 210 15.50 41.49 -19.01
N GLN A 211 15.73 42.79 -19.29
CA GLN A 211 16.76 43.22 -20.22
C GLN A 211 18.16 42.98 -19.66
N ASN A 212 19.06 42.53 -20.52
CA ASN A 212 20.48 42.28 -20.25
C ASN A 212 20.76 41.23 -19.17
N GLU A 213 19.83 40.32 -18.93
CA GLU A 213 20.04 39.17 -18.05
C GLU A 213 20.86 38.08 -18.72
N VAL A 214 21.54 37.28 -17.90
CA VAL A 214 22.22 36.06 -18.32
C VAL A 214 21.47 34.87 -17.74
N ILE A 215 20.89 34.06 -18.62
CA ILE A 215 20.09 32.87 -18.27
C ILE A 215 20.93 31.63 -18.50
N LEU A 216 20.90 30.67 -17.57
CA LEU A 216 21.50 29.35 -17.75
C LEU A 216 20.42 28.29 -17.97
N THR A 217 20.59 27.44 -18.98
CA THR A 217 19.75 26.26 -19.25
C THR A 217 20.62 25.02 -19.44
N LEU A 218 20.04 23.84 -19.24
CA LEU A 218 20.69 22.54 -19.39
C LEU A 218 19.87 21.62 -20.30
N GLY A 219 20.55 20.96 -21.24
CA GLY A 219 19.92 20.02 -22.18
C GLY A 219 19.05 20.70 -23.24
N SER A 220 18.14 19.93 -23.84
CA SER A 220 17.16 20.46 -24.80
C SER A 220 15.74 20.26 -24.29
N SER A 221 14.98 21.35 -24.25
CA SER A 221 13.56 21.33 -23.91
C SER A 221 12.80 22.27 -24.81
N ARG A 222 11.76 21.75 -25.47
CA ARG A 222 10.88 22.53 -26.33
C ARG A 222 10.17 23.65 -25.58
N THR A 223 9.73 23.39 -24.34
CA THR A 223 9.08 24.40 -23.49
C THR A 223 10.03 25.56 -23.20
N VAL A 224 11.31 25.28 -22.90
CA VAL A 224 12.32 26.32 -22.65
C VAL A 224 12.65 27.08 -23.93
N LEU A 225 12.78 26.39 -25.06
CA LEU A 225 13.00 27.02 -26.36
C LEU A 225 11.91 28.06 -26.68
N GLU A 226 10.64 27.64 -26.63
CA GLU A 226 9.50 28.50 -26.95
C GLU A 226 9.39 29.67 -25.95
N PHE A 227 9.64 29.42 -24.66
CA PHE A 227 9.68 30.46 -23.62
C PHE A 227 10.75 31.53 -23.88
N LEU A 228 11.98 31.14 -24.21
CA LEU A 228 13.06 32.08 -24.51
C LEU A 228 12.81 32.82 -25.84
N CYS A 229 12.25 32.14 -26.85
CA CYS A 229 11.93 32.78 -28.12
C CYS A 229 10.82 33.83 -27.96
N ALA A 230 9.77 33.54 -27.19
CA ALA A 230 8.69 34.49 -26.93
C ALA A 230 9.18 35.77 -26.23
N ALA A 231 10.14 35.67 -25.30
CA ALA A 231 10.76 36.84 -24.69
C ALA A 231 11.53 37.69 -25.71
N LYS A 232 12.20 37.05 -26.68
CA LYS A 232 12.94 37.73 -27.75
C LYS A 232 12.03 38.42 -28.76
N GLU A 233 10.97 37.75 -29.20
CA GLU A 233 9.97 38.31 -30.14
C GLU A 233 9.32 39.58 -29.57
N LYS A 234 9.15 39.63 -28.25
CA LYS A 234 8.67 40.81 -27.51
C LYS A 234 9.78 41.84 -27.21
N LYS A 235 10.87 41.82 -27.98
CA LYS A 235 12.00 42.78 -28.02
C LYS A 235 12.88 42.86 -26.76
N ARG A 236 12.97 41.79 -25.95
CA ARG A 236 14.00 41.71 -24.89
C ARG A 236 15.35 41.31 -25.47
N SER A 237 16.44 41.93 -25.00
CA SER A 237 17.81 41.47 -25.28
C SER A 237 18.40 40.84 -24.02
N PHE A 238 18.77 39.57 -24.08
CA PHE A 238 19.40 38.83 -23.00
C PHE A 238 20.35 37.78 -23.59
N ARG A 239 21.19 37.19 -22.74
CA ARG A 239 22.18 36.19 -23.11
C ARG A 239 21.81 34.84 -22.51
N VAL A 240 22.03 33.76 -23.25
CA VAL A 240 21.72 32.41 -22.78
C VAL A 240 22.99 31.56 -22.76
N PHE A 241 23.30 30.99 -21.60
CA PHE A 241 24.29 29.94 -21.45
C PHE A 241 23.59 28.59 -21.52
N VAL A 242 24.06 27.73 -22.42
CA VAL A 242 23.50 26.39 -22.62
C VAL A 242 24.55 25.37 -22.22
N ALA A 243 24.28 24.62 -21.16
CA ALA A 243 25.09 23.45 -20.82
C ALA A 243 24.79 22.31 -21.81
N GLU A 244 25.84 21.68 -22.32
CA GLU A 244 25.75 20.69 -23.40
C GLU A 244 24.90 19.45 -23.05
N GLY A 245 24.87 19.04 -21.77
CA GLY A 245 24.14 17.86 -21.32
C GLY A 245 24.77 16.57 -21.83
N ALA A 246 26.05 16.38 -21.54
CA ALA A 246 26.76 15.13 -21.78
C ALA A 246 26.10 13.99 -20.99
N PRO A 247 25.96 12.78 -21.56
CA PRO A 247 26.59 12.28 -22.78
C PRO A 247 25.81 12.49 -24.08
N ARG A 248 24.55 12.98 -24.03
CA ARG A 248 23.70 13.09 -25.23
C ARG A 248 23.94 14.36 -26.06
N TYR A 249 24.62 15.36 -25.49
CA TYR A 249 24.92 16.64 -26.13
C TYR A 249 23.68 17.34 -26.72
N GLN A 250 22.50 17.12 -26.12
CA GLN A 250 21.23 17.68 -26.60
C GLN A 250 21.24 19.22 -26.54
N GLY A 251 22.02 19.82 -25.64
CA GLY A 251 22.17 21.27 -25.55
C GLY A 251 22.71 21.90 -26.85
N HIS A 252 23.46 21.16 -27.66
CA HIS A 252 23.92 21.65 -28.97
C HIS A 252 22.78 21.89 -29.95
N LEU A 253 21.75 21.04 -29.92
CA LEU A 253 20.57 21.21 -30.76
C LEU A 253 19.80 22.46 -30.35
N LEU A 254 19.57 22.64 -29.04
CA LEU A 254 18.90 23.83 -28.50
C LEU A 254 19.69 25.11 -28.84
N ALA A 255 21.01 25.10 -28.69
CA ALA A 255 21.85 26.25 -29.00
C ALA A 255 21.75 26.64 -30.49
N LYS A 256 21.76 25.67 -31.41
CA LYS A 256 21.56 25.94 -32.85
C LYS A 256 20.21 26.58 -33.14
N GLU A 257 19.13 26.07 -32.52
CA GLU A 257 17.78 26.60 -32.70
C GLU A 257 17.65 28.03 -32.15
N LEU A 258 18.24 28.31 -30.98
CA LEU A 258 18.25 29.65 -30.39
C LEU A 258 19.03 30.67 -31.25
N VAL A 259 20.18 30.27 -31.81
CA VAL A 259 20.95 31.13 -32.73
C VAL A 259 20.16 31.41 -34.00
N ALA A 260 19.49 30.40 -34.57
CA ALA A 260 18.63 30.58 -35.74
C ALA A 260 17.49 31.59 -35.49
N ARG A 261 17.06 31.74 -34.23
CA ARG A 261 16.06 32.72 -33.78
C ARG A 261 16.65 34.07 -33.34
N GLY A 262 17.96 34.28 -33.51
CA GLY A 262 18.63 35.56 -33.24
C GLY A 262 18.92 35.84 -31.75
N LEU A 263 19.02 34.80 -30.91
CA LEU A 263 19.46 34.92 -29.52
C LEU A 263 20.98 34.78 -29.37
N GLN A 264 21.57 35.56 -28.47
CA GLN A 264 22.98 35.46 -28.16
C GLN A 264 23.20 34.29 -27.20
N THR A 265 23.63 33.14 -27.74
CA THR A 265 23.88 31.93 -26.95
C THR A 265 25.36 31.60 -26.81
N THR A 266 25.75 31.05 -25.67
CA THR A 266 27.09 30.49 -25.42
C THR A 266 26.92 29.07 -24.91
N VAL A 267 27.61 28.11 -25.54
CA VAL A 267 27.61 26.72 -25.07
C VAL A 267 28.72 26.55 -24.04
N ILE A 268 28.42 25.84 -22.95
CA ILE A 268 29.36 25.49 -21.89
C ILE A 268 29.34 23.99 -21.64
N THR A 269 30.44 23.45 -21.11
CA THR A 269 30.48 22.06 -20.63
C THR A 269 29.78 21.94 -19.29
N ASP A 270 29.29 20.74 -18.96
CA ASP A 270 28.56 20.52 -17.71
C ASP A 270 29.46 20.80 -16.47
N SER A 271 30.75 20.48 -16.57
CA SER A 271 31.74 20.79 -15.52
C SER A 271 31.97 22.29 -15.32
N ALA A 272 31.75 23.11 -16.36
CA ALA A 272 31.92 24.55 -16.30
C ALA A 272 30.69 25.27 -15.68
N VAL A 273 29.57 24.58 -15.46
CA VAL A 273 28.35 25.15 -14.86
C VAL A 273 28.67 25.86 -13.55
N PHE A 274 29.40 25.23 -12.64
CA PHE A 274 29.72 25.80 -11.34
C PHE A 274 30.63 27.04 -11.44
N ALA A 275 31.53 27.10 -12.43
CA ALA A 275 32.40 28.26 -12.63
C ALA A 275 31.63 29.46 -13.21
N MET A 276 30.73 29.18 -14.17
CA MET A 276 30.00 30.21 -14.90
C MET A 276 28.79 30.77 -14.15
N ILE A 277 28.27 30.05 -13.15
CA ILE A 277 27.06 30.45 -12.43
C ILE A 277 27.19 31.78 -11.67
N SER A 278 28.42 32.18 -11.32
CA SER A 278 28.72 33.49 -10.71
C SER A 278 28.31 34.68 -11.58
N ARG A 279 28.13 34.47 -12.90
CA ARG A 279 27.73 35.48 -13.87
C ARG A 279 26.28 35.33 -14.34
N VAL A 280 25.57 34.33 -13.84
CA VAL A 280 24.20 33.98 -14.25
C VAL A 280 23.21 34.62 -13.28
N ASN A 281 22.14 35.22 -13.81
CA ASN A 281 21.09 35.84 -13.02
C ASN A 281 19.96 34.87 -12.68
N MET A 282 19.68 33.92 -13.58
CA MET A 282 18.59 32.96 -13.41
C MET A 282 18.92 31.64 -14.09
N VAL A 283 18.57 30.52 -13.46
CA VAL A 283 18.63 29.19 -14.07
C VAL A 283 17.21 28.79 -14.47
N ILE A 284 16.98 28.47 -15.75
CA ILE A 284 15.70 28.02 -16.27
C ILE A 284 15.90 26.62 -16.84
N ILE A 285 15.11 25.66 -16.36
CA ILE A 285 15.17 24.27 -16.83
C ILE A 285 13.78 23.71 -17.16
N GLY A 286 13.73 22.75 -18.07
CA GLY A 286 12.55 21.93 -18.29
C GLY A 286 12.54 20.72 -17.37
N ALA A 287 11.35 20.34 -16.88
CA ALA A 287 11.17 19.10 -16.14
C ALA A 287 10.74 17.93 -17.05
N HIS A 288 11.11 16.71 -16.67
CA HIS A 288 10.47 15.48 -17.14
C HIS A 288 9.17 15.24 -16.38
N ALA A 289 9.22 15.30 -15.06
CA ALA A 289 8.05 15.19 -14.17
C ALA A 289 8.25 15.99 -12.88
N VAL A 290 7.15 16.42 -12.26
CA VAL A 290 7.13 17.09 -10.95
C VAL A 290 6.36 16.21 -9.97
N MET A 291 6.95 15.88 -8.83
CA MET A 291 6.40 14.93 -7.86
C MET A 291 5.49 15.60 -6.82
N ALA A 292 4.75 14.80 -6.05
CA ALA A 292 3.80 15.27 -5.04
C ALA A 292 4.45 16.13 -3.93
N ASN A 293 5.73 15.92 -3.63
CA ASN A 293 6.46 16.73 -2.67
C ASN A 293 7.03 18.04 -3.26
N GLY A 294 6.78 18.31 -4.55
CA GLY A 294 7.39 19.41 -5.30
C GLY A 294 8.82 19.12 -5.77
N GLY A 295 9.31 17.89 -5.64
CA GLY A 295 10.59 17.48 -6.22
C GLY A 295 10.49 17.35 -7.75
N VAL A 296 11.59 17.55 -8.44
CA VAL A 296 11.63 17.56 -9.91
C VAL A 296 12.50 16.44 -10.43
N ILE A 297 11.98 15.69 -11.40
CA ILE A 297 12.76 14.74 -12.18
C ILE A 297 13.12 15.45 -13.48
N GLY A 298 14.42 15.58 -13.73
CA GLY A 298 14.96 16.22 -14.93
C GLY A 298 16.01 15.33 -15.61
N PRO A 299 16.56 15.75 -16.75
CA PRO A 299 17.72 15.07 -17.34
C PRO A 299 18.90 15.05 -16.38
N VAL A 300 19.86 14.14 -16.62
CA VAL A 300 21.09 14.04 -15.84
C VAL A 300 21.82 15.39 -15.74
N GLY A 301 22.36 15.69 -14.56
CA GLY A 301 23.14 16.91 -14.31
C GLY A 301 22.32 18.12 -13.83
N VAL A 302 20.99 18.05 -13.88
CA VAL A 302 20.13 19.12 -13.36
C VAL A 302 20.34 19.35 -11.86
N ASN A 303 20.54 18.31 -11.05
CA ASN A 303 20.78 18.49 -9.61
C ASN A 303 22.11 19.20 -9.35
N MET A 304 23.14 18.97 -10.18
CA MET A 304 24.41 19.71 -10.09
C MET A 304 24.20 21.20 -10.34
N ALA A 305 23.41 21.55 -11.37
CA ALA A 305 23.04 22.93 -11.65
C ALA A 305 22.21 23.56 -10.51
N ALA A 306 21.26 22.81 -9.94
CA ALA A 306 20.41 23.26 -8.84
C ALA A 306 21.21 23.51 -7.55
N LEU A 307 22.15 22.62 -7.21
CA LEU A 307 23.05 22.79 -6.06
C LEU A 307 23.99 23.98 -6.24
N ALA A 308 24.53 24.15 -7.45
CA ALA A 308 25.33 25.31 -7.81
C ALA A 308 24.52 26.61 -7.66
N ALA A 309 23.29 26.63 -8.20
CA ALA A 309 22.41 27.79 -8.14
C ALA A 309 22.09 28.17 -6.69
N LYS A 310 21.75 27.17 -5.86
CA LYS A 310 21.47 27.38 -4.44
C LYS A 310 22.66 27.98 -3.69
N LYS A 311 23.88 27.49 -3.97
CA LYS A 311 25.11 27.98 -3.34
C LYS A 311 25.45 29.42 -3.73
N HIS A 312 25.11 29.82 -4.96
CA HIS A 312 25.31 31.17 -5.46
C HIS A 312 24.08 32.09 -5.30
N ALA A 313 23.05 31.64 -4.58
CA ALA A 313 21.77 32.34 -4.39
C ALA A 313 21.10 32.78 -5.72
N VAL A 314 21.32 32.01 -6.78
CA VAL A 314 20.68 32.22 -8.09
C VAL A 314 19.33 31.51 -8.08
N PRO A 315 18.24 32.18 -8.48
CA PRO A 315 16.92 31.56 -8.58
C PRO A 315 16.91 30.41 -9.59
N PHE A 316 16.38 29.26 -9.16
CA PHE A 316 16.22 28.06 -9.97
C PHE A 316 14.74 27.89 -10.35
N VAL A 317 14.44 28.16 -11.62
CA VAL A 317 13.09 28.20 -12.19
C VAL A 317 12.85 26.98 -13.06
N VAL A 318 11.70 26.33 -12.86
CA VAL A 318 11.34 25.09 -13.54
C VAL A 318 10.09 25.31 -14.39
N LEU A 319 10.19 25.02 -15.68
CA LEU A 319 9.07 25.03 -16.61
C LEU A 319 8.46 23.62 -16.70
N ALA A 320 7.18 23.50 -16.36
CA ALA A 320 6.46 22.24 -16.43
C ALA A 320 4.98 22.45 -16.77
N GLY A 321 4.47 21.79 -17.81
CA GLY A 321 3.03 21.78 -18.06
C GLY A 321 2.28 20.86 -17.09
N SER A 322 0.98 21.09 -16.92
CA SER A 322 0.09 20.30 -16.05
C SER A 322 0.15 18.78 -16.28
N HIS A 323 0.43 18.31 -17.51
CA HIS A 323 0.59 16.87 -17.81
C HIS A 323 1.82 16.20 -17.17
N LYS A 324 2.79 16.99 -16.70
CA LYS A 324 4.02 16.52 -16.02
C LYS A 324 3.87 16.43 -14.51
N LEU A 325 2.80 16.97 -13.94
CA LEU A 325 2.52 16.90 -12.50
C LEU A 325 2.16 15.46 -12.14
N CYS A 326 2.82 14.91 -11.12
CA CYS A 326 2.71 13.51 -10.73
C CYS A 326 2.30 13.40 -9.26
N PRO A 327 1.20 12.69 -8.93
CA PRO A 327 0.76 12.51 -7.54
C PRO A 327 1.63 11.48 -6.77
N LEU A 328 2.62 10.86 -7.41
CA LEU A 328 3.49 9.88 -6.78
C LEU A 328 4.55 10.54 -5.90
N TYR A 329 4.94 9.84 -4.82
CA TYR A 329 5.96 10.30 -3.89
C TYR A 329 7.33 9.67 -4.22
N PRO A 330 8.45 10.41 -4.05
CA PRO A 330 9.80 9.91 -4.33
C PRO A 330 10.29 8.75 -3.46
N HIS A 331 9.47 8.12 -2.62
CA HIS A 331 9.86 6.92 -1.87
C HIS A 331 9.35 5.63 -2.52
N ASN A 332 8.54 5.74 -3.57
CA ASN A 332 8.06 4.58 -4.31
C ASN A 332 9.22 4.01 -5.13
N PRO A 333 9.57 2.71 -4.95
CA PRO A 333 10.67 2.09 -5.67
C PRO A 333 10.44 2.10 -7.19
N GLU A 334 9.18 2.10 -7.64
CA GLU A 334 8.81 2.21 -9.07
C GLU A 334 9.18 3.55 -9.71
N VAL A 335 9.31 4.64 -8.92
CA VAL A 335 9.59 5.99 -9.43
C VAL A 335 11.06 6.40 -9.23
N LEU A 336 11.74 5.78 -8.25
CA LEU A 336 13.16 6.03 -7.95
C LEU A 336 14.13 5.22 -8.80
N LEU A 337 13.67 4.19 -9.51
CA LEU A 337 14.54 3.42 -10.41
C LEU A 337 14.84 4.28 -11.64
N ASN A 338 15.96 4.98 -11.55
CA ASN A 338 16.51 5.67 -12.69
C ASN A 338 16.82 4.66 -13.79
N GLU A 339 16.47 5.02 -15.01
CA GLU A 339 16.68 4.15 -16.13
C GLU A 339 18.15 4.20 -16.56
N LEU A 340 18.80 3.03 -16.52
CA LEU A 340 20.18 2.86 -16.97
C LEU A 340 20.19 2.61 -18.48
N ARG A 341 20.83 3.52 -19.20
CA ARG A 341 20.99 3.46 -20.65
C ARG A 341 22.24 2.68 -21.04
N SER A 342 22.38 2.45 -22.34
CA SER A 342 23.55 1.76 -22.87
C SER A 342 24.83 2.52 -22.51
N PRO A 343 25.88 1.83 -22.03
CA PRO A 343 27.20 2.40 -21.80
C PRO A 343 27.87 3.00 -23.05
N SER A 344 27.40 2.63 -24.25
CA SER A 344 27.91 3.10 -25.55
C SER A 344 27.85 4.61 -25.71
N GLU A 345 26.91 5.27 -25.02
CA GLU A 345 26.80 6.73 -25.06
C GLU A 345 27.97 7.40 -24.30
N LEU A 346 28.61 6.67 -23.37
CA LEU A 346 29.75 7.16 -22.58
C LEU A 346 31.11 6.72 -23.15
N LEU A 347 31.20 5.47 -23.63
CA LEU A 347 32.44 4.85 -24.10
C LEU A 347 32.17 4.11 -25.41
N ASP A 348 33.10 4.22 -26.35
CA ASP A 348 33.03 3.44 -27.58
C ASP A 348 33.31 1.96 -27.29
N PHE A 349 32.51 1.06 -27.87
CA PHE A 349 32.61 -0.37 -27.61
C PHE A 349 33.90 -0.98 -28.17
N GLY A 350 34.45 -0.41 -29.26
CA GLY A 350 35.66 -0.93 -29.90
C GLY A 350 36.91 -0.81 -29.03
N GLU A 351 37.01 0.25 -28.22
CA GLU A 351 38.13 0.46 -27.29
C GLU A 351 37.94 -0.30 -25.97
N PHE A 352 36.70 -0.69 -25.66
CA PHE A 352 36.32 -1.28 -24.38
C PHE A 352 36.36 -2.82 -24.35
N SER A 353 36.30 -3.49 -25.50
CA SER A 353 36.42 -4.96 -25.58
C SER A 353 37.70 -5.46 -24.90
N ASP A 354 38.79 -4.72 -25.02
CA ASP A 354 40.11 -5.09 -24.50
C ASP A 354 40.16 -5.08 -22.96
N CYS A 355 39.26 -4.33 -22.31
CA CYS A 355 39.19 -4.20 -20.85
C CYS A 355 38.26 -5.23 -20.19
N LEU A 356 37.42 -5.94 -20.96
CA LEU A 356 36.46 -6.92 -20.46
C LEU A 356 37.07 -8.33 -20.27
N ASP A 357 38.20 -8.63 -20.92
CA ASP A 357 38.77 -9.98 -20.99
C ASP A 357 39.73 -10.34 -19.83
N PHE A 358 40.01 -9.44 -18.89
CA PHE A 358 40.89 -9.74 -17.74
C PHE A 358 40.15 -10.34 -16.54
N GLY A 359 39.50 -11.48 -16.76
CA GLY A 359 38.86 -12.27 -15.70
C GLY A 359 39.80 -13.28 -15.04
N THR A 360 40.50 -12.88 -13.98
CA THR A 360 41.06 -13.83 -13.01
C THR A 360 39.93 -14.40 -12.14
N GLY A 361 39.37 -15.55 -12.51
CA GLY A 361 38.70 -16.53 -11.64
C GLY A 361 37.41 -16.14 -10.87
N SER A 362 37.05 -14.87 -10.75
CA SER A 362 35.83 -14.39 -10.09
C SER A 362 35.00 -13.64 -11.13
N GLY A 363 33.86 -14.21 -11.55
CA GLY A 363 33.04 -13.78 -12.70
C GLY A 363 32.34 -12.41 -12.58
N SER A 364 33.01 -11.38 -12.07
CA SER A 364 32.57 -9.98 -12.08
C SER A 364 33.55 -9.12 -12.87
N PRO A 365 33.10 -8.26 -13.81
CA PRO A 365 33.99 -7.38 -14.56
C PRO A 365 34.68 -6.37 -13.62
N LEU A 366 35.95 -6.05 -13.88
CA LEU A 366 36.73 -5.08 -13.09
C LEU A 366 36.23 -3.63 -13.29
N LEU A 367 35.65 -3.34 -14.45
CA LEU A 367 35.13 -2.03 -14.81
C LEU A 367 33.61 -2.09 -14.99
N GLN A 368 32.89 -1.33 -14.16
CA GLN A 368 31.44 -1.18 -14.25
C GLN A 368 31.09 0.23 -14.74
N VAL A 369 30.44 0.31 -15.90
CA VAL A 369 30.01 1.57 -16.50
C VAL A 369 28.50 1.74 -16.29
N VAL A 370 28.09 2.88 -15.75
CA VAL A 370 26.69 3.16 -15.42
C VAL A 370 26.28 4.48 -16.05
N ASN A 371 25.24 4.47 -16.88
CA ASN A 371 24.70 5.63 -17.57
C ASN A 371 23.27 5.96 -17.09
N PRO A 372 23.11 6.79 -16.03
CA PRO A 372 21.80 7.24 -15.57
C PRO A 372 21.17 8.27 -16.52
N THR A 373 19.88 8.13 -16.84
CA THR A 373 19.18 9.07 -17.74
C THR A 373 18.69 10.33 -17.05
N PHE A 374 18.10 10.17 -15.87
CA PHE A 374 17.42 11.23 -15.14
C PHE A 374 18.13 11.56 -13.83
N ASP A 375 17.80 12.70 -13.26
CA ASP A 375 18.28 13.14 -11.96
C ASP A 375 17.11 13.69 -11.15
N TYR A 376 17.22 13.58 -9.83
CA TYR A 376 16.19 14.03 -8.90
C TYR A 376 16.65 15.28 -8.15
N VAL A 377 15.88 16.36 -8.30
CA VAL A 377 16.09 17.63 -7.60
C VAL A 377 15.11 17.72 -6.44
N PRO A 378 15.58 17.85 -5.19
CA PRO A 378 14.70 18.07 -4.06
C PRO A 378 13.99 19.43 -4.13
N PRO A 379 12.75 19.55 -3.59
CA PRO A 379 11.96 20.78 -3.64
C PRO A 379 12.65 22.00 -3.00
N SER A 380 13.58 21.78 -2.05
CA SER A 380 14.32 22.84 -1.36
C SER A 380 15.28 23.65 -2.25
N LEU A 381 15.64 23.09 -3.41
CA LEU A 381 16.50 23.74 -4.40
C LEU A 381 15.69 24.50 -5.45
N VAL A 382 14.41 24.17 -5.62
CA VAL A 382 13.54 24.85 -6.58
C VAL A 382 13.04 26.16 -6.00
N SER A 383 13.11 27.23 -6.77
CA SER A 383 12.65 28.57 -6.35
C SER A 383 11.23 28.86 -6.85
N LEU A 384 10.95 28.56 -8.11
CA LEU A 384 9.68 28.85 -8.76
C LEU A 384 9.33 27.79 -9.80
N PHE A 385 8.06 27.40 -9.86
CA PHE A 385 7.48 26.63 -10.96
C PHE A 385 6.68 27.56 -11.86
N ILE A 386 6.88 27.45 -13.18
CA ILE A 386 6.03 28.12 -14.16
C ILE A 386 5.26 27.03 -14.89
N THR A 387 3.94 27.03 -14.70
CA THR A 387 3.01 26.10 -15.32
C THR A 387 2.08 26.83 -16.29
N ASP A 388 1.25 26.09 -17.00
CA ASP A 388 0.17 26.58 -17.86
C ASP A 388 -0.81 27.51 -17.12
N THR A 389 -1.00 27.31 -15.82
CA THR A 389 -1.88 28.13 -14.98
C THR A 389 -1.21 29.34 -14.33
N GLY A 390 0.12 29.46 -14.42
CA GLY A 390 0.87 30.58 -13.84
C GLY A 390 2.13 30.17 -13.07
N GLY A 391 2.73 31.16 -12.42
CA GLY A 391 3.88 30.98 -11.51
C GLY A 391 3.44 30.52 -10.11
N HIS A 392 4.04 29.43 -9.62
CA HIS A 392 3.69 28.82 -8.33
C HIS A 392 4.93 28.50 -7.49
N ASN A 393 4.80 28.64 -6.17
CA ASN A 393 5.81 28.21 -5.21
C ASN A 393 5.83 26.67 -5.11
N PRO A 394 7.00 26.02 -4.90
CA PRO A 394 7.07 24.59 -4.58
C PRO A 394 6.08 24.10 -3.51
N SER A 395 5.82 24.91 -2.48
CA SER A 395 4.85 24.58 -1.43
C SER A 395 3.41 24.56 -1.93
N TYR A 396 3.06 25.19 -3.05
CA TYR A 396 1.70 25.18 -3.61
C TYR A 396 1.45 23.94 -4.50
N MET A 397 2.50 23.19 -4.86
CA MET A 397 2.38 22.03 -5.76
C MET A 397 1.42 20.97 -5.25
N TYR A 398 1.36 20.72 -3.94
CA TYR A 398 0.41 19.74 -3.39
C TYR A 398 -1.04 20.14 -3.68
N ARG A 399 -1.33 21.45 -3.71
CA ARG A 399 -2.69 21.96 -3.93
C ARG A 399 -3.08 21.81 -5.39
N LEU A 400 -2.19 22.18 -6.31
CA LEU A 400 -2.41 21.96 -7.74
C LEU A 400 -2.64 20.47 -8.04
N ILE A 401 -1.81 19.59 -7.48
CA ILE A 401 -1.96 18.14 -7.67
C ILE A 401 -3.31 17.67 -7.11
N ALA A 402 -3.74 18.17 -5.94
CA ALA A 402 -5.05 17.82 -5.38
C ALA A 402 -6.24 18.33 -6.23
N ASP A 403 -6.04 19.37 -7.04
CA ASP A 403 -7.07 19.89 -7.95
C ASP A 403 -7.14 19.10 -9.27
N TYR A 404 -6.08 18.37 -9.66
CA TYR A 404 -6.05 17.56 -10.89
C TYR A 404 -6.23 16.05 -10.67
N TYR A 405 -6.11 15.57 -9.43
CA TYR A 405 -6.10 14.14 -9.09
C TYR A 405 -7.03 13.82 -7.91
N SER A 406 -7.73 12.68 -7.98
CA SER A 406 -8.64 12.22 -6.91
C SER A 406 -7.88 11.56 -5.76
N ALA A 407 -8.40 11.71 -4.53
CA ALA A 407 -7.91 11.03 -3.34
C ALA A 407 -8.02 9.49 -3.44
N ASP A 408 -8.97 8.95 -4.22
CA ASP A 408 -9.11 7.50 -4.39
C ASP A 408 -7.93 6.87 -5.12
N ASP A 409 -7.27 7.62 -6.01
CA ASP A 409 -6.03 7.18 -6.66
C ASP A 409 -4.84 7.27 -5.67
N LEU A 410 -4.95 8.10 -4.62
CA LEU A 410 -4.00 8.13 -3.52
C LEU A 410 -4.17 6.91 -2.59
N ILE A 411 -5.36 6.30 -2.47
CA ILE A 411 -5.58 5.09 -1.66
C ILE A 411 -4.75 3.93 -2.20
N GLU A 412 -4.67 3.77 -3.52
CA GLU A 412 -3.80 2.79 -4.15
C GLU A 412 -2.33 3.05 -3.78
N ILE A 413 -1.89 4.31 -3.86
CA ILE A 413 -0.54 4.74 -3.49
C ILE A 413 -0.27 4.45 -2.00
N LEU A 414 -1.20 4.83 -1.11
CA LEU A 414 -1.11 4.55 0.32
C LEU A 414 -1.03 3.06 0.62
N SER A 415 -1.79 2.23 -0.11
CA SER A 415 -1.77 0.78 0.12
C SER A 415 -0.40 0.17 -0.18
N ARG A 416 0.39 0.79 -1.06
CA ARG A 416 1.76 0.39 -1.39
C ARG A 416 2.83 0.95 -0.43
N LEU A 417 2.48 1.88 0.48
CA LEU A 417 3.45 2.50 1.40
C LEU A 417 3.75 1.65 2.65
N PRO A 418 4.98 1.74 3.22
CA PRO A 418 5.33 1.08 4.47
C PRO A 418 4.42 1.46 5.64
N SER A 419 4.19 0.52 6.57
CA SER A 419 3.36 0.74 7.77
C SER A 419 3.83 1.94 8.59
N LYS A 420 5.14 2.15 8.73
CA LYS A 420 5.72 3.32 9.43
C LYS A 420 5.32 4.65 8.78
N SER A 421 5.31 4.73 7.45
CA SER A 421 4.89 5.93 6.72
C SER A 421 3.39 6.17 6.89
N LEU A 422 2.59 5.11 6.83
CA LEU A 422 1.14 5.18 7.06
C LEU A 422 0.77 5.61 8.48
N VAL A 423 1.47 5.12 9.51
CA VAL A 423 1.27 5.59 10.89
C VAL A 423 1.58 7.09 11.00
N ARG A 424 2.61 7.58 10.32
CA ARG A 424 2.87 9.04 10.26
C ARG A 424 1.71 9.77 9.59
N PHE A 425 1.18 9.28 8.47
CA PHE A 425 0.01 9.89 7.82
C PHE A 425 -1.24 9.89 8.70
N MET A 426 -1.49 8.82 9.48
CA MET A 426 -2.57 8.79 10.46
C MET A 426 -2.42 9.86 11.54
N LEU A 427 -1.20 10.23 11.91
CA LEU A 427 -0.93 11.29 12.90
C LEU A 427 -1.07 12.70 12.30
N VAL A 428 -1.00 12.84 10.98
CA VAL A 428 -1.04 14.13 10.28
C VAL A 428 -2.48 14.60 10.04
N SER A 429 -3.45 13.70 9.83
CA SER A 429 -4.86 14.07 9.61
C SER A 429 -5.84 13.00 10.08
N LYS A 430 -6.99 13.44 10.61
CA LYS A 430 -8.12 12.59 10.96
C LYS A 430 -8.74 11.89 9.73
N SER A 431 -8.76 12.55 8.56
CA SER A 431 -9.21 11.90 7.32
C SER A 431 -8.30 10.77 6.90
N TRP A 432 -6.97 10.98 6.93
CA TRP A 432 -6.01 9.92 6.67
C TRP A 432 -6.14 8.80 7.70
N GLN A 433 -6.38 9.13 8.97
CA GLN A 433 -6.66 8.14 10.00
C GLN A 433 -7.91 7.31 9.66
N GLU A 434 -9.01 7.91 9.23
CA GLU A 434 -10.23 7.20 8.85
C GLU A 434 -10.04 6.32 7.62
N ILE A 435 -9.40 6.84 6.56
CA ILE A 435 -9.12 6.10 5.33
C ILE A 435 -8.20 4.91 5.63
N ILE A 436 -7.10 5.14 6.35
CA ILE A 436 -6.11 4.09 6.70
C ILE A 436 -6.67 3.10 7.72
N SER A 437 -7.55 3.54 8.62
CA SER A 437 -8.24 2.68 9.59
C SER A 437 -9.47 1.98 9.00
N SER A 438 -9.88 2.33 7.77
CA SER A 438 -11.04 1.73 7.13
C SER A 438 -10.83 0.24 6.89
N LYS A 439 -11.90 -0.54 7.07
CA LYS A 439 -11.88 -1.99 6.86
C LYS A 439 -11.51 -2.36 5.42
N SER A 440 -11.95 -1.55 4.46
CA SER A 440 -11.66 -1.69 3.03
C SER A 440 -10.17 -1.52 2.73
N PHE A 441 -9.53 -0.48 3.29
CA PHE A 441 -8.09 -0.23 3.12
C PHE A 441 -7.25 -1.34 3.73
N ILE A 442 -7.59 -1.76 4.95
CA ILE A 442 -6.87 -2.84 5.64
C ILE A 442 -6.98 -4.14 4.82
N ARG A 443 -8.15 -4.46 4.26
CA ARG A 443 -8.34 -5.62 3.38
C ARG A 443 -7.53 -5.52 2.08
N LEU A 444 -7.55 -4.36 1.41
CA LEU A 444 -6.76 -4.12 0.20
C LEU A 444 -5.26 -4.31 0.47
N ARG A 445 -4.79 -3.83 1.62
CA ARG A 445 -3.38 -3.95 2.03
C ARG A 445 -2.99 -5.39 2.39
N SER A 446 -3.86 -6.13 3.08
CA SER A 446 -3.66 -7.56 3.37
C SER A 446 -3.54 -8.42 2.10
N LEU A 447 -4.17 -8.01 1.00
CA LEU A 447 -4.10 -8.72 -0.29
C LEU A 447 -2.86 -8.35 -1.12
N THR A 448 -2.30 -7.15 -0.93
CA THR A 448 -1.23 -6.59 -1.77
C THR A 448 0.17 -6.75 -1.17
N TRP A 449 0.28 -6.93 0.16
CA TRP A 449 1.59 -7.04 0.82
C TRP A 449 2.07 -8.49 0.94
N PRO A 450 3.37 -8.76 0.68
CA PRO A 450 3.94 -10.10 0.79
C PRO A 450 3.97 -10.56 2.24
N LEU A 451 3.70 -11.85 2.47
CA LEU A 451 3.84 -12.50 3.78
C LEU A 451 5.26 -12.32 4.32
N ARG A 452 5.40 -12.09 5.63
CA ARG A 452 6.70 -11.86 6.31
C ARG A 452 6.88 -12.80 7.50
N PHE A 453 8.11 -12.87 8.02
CA PHE A 453 8.39 -13.47 9.32
C PHE A 453 8.23 -12.41 10.41
N LEU A 454 7.51 -12.75 11.48
CA LEU A 454 7.53 -11.97 12.71
C LEU A 454 8.37 -12.71 13.75
N LEU A 455 9.42 -12.04 14.21
CA LEU A 455 10.27 -12.45 15.32
C LEU A 455 9.85 -11.69 16.57
N VAL A 456 9.60 -12.43 17.65
CA VAL A 456 9.31 -11.87 18.97
C VAL A 456 10.37 -12.33 19.95
N LEU A 457 11.11 -11.35 20.50
CA LEU A 457 12.11 -11.59 21.55
C LEU A 457 11.50 -11.25 22.91
N LYS A 458 11.53 -12.20 23.83
CA LYS A 458 11.06 -12.03 25.21
C LYS A 458 12.25 -11.81 26.14
N GLU A 459 12.23 -10.71 26.87
CA GLU A 459 13.28 -10.27 27.79
C GLU A 459 12.73 -10.20 29.22
N PHE A 460 13.34 -10.98 30.12
CA PHE A 460 12.99 -11.02 31.53
C PHE A 460 13.94 -10.12 32.33
N ASP A 461 13.41 -9.03 32.89
CA ASP A 461 14.11 -8.21 33.86
C ASP A 461 13.63 -8.60 35.27
N TYR A 462 14.34 -9.55 35.88
CA TYR A 462 14.04 -10.04 37.23
C TYR A 462 14.24 -8.97 38.30
N GLN A 463 15.15 -8.01 38.10
CA GLN A 463 15.41 -6.95 39.08
C GLN A 463 14.27 -5.94 39.13
N LYS A 464 13.68 -5.60 37.98
CA LYS A 464 12.54 -4.65 37.89
C LYS A 464 11.18 -5.35 37.90
N GLY A 465 11.14 -6.68 37.90
CA GLY A 465 9.91 -7.46 37.78
C GLY A 465 9.14 -7.17 36.49
N ARG A 466 9.86 -6.90 35.40
CA ARG A 466 9.29 -6.51 34.10
C ARG A 466 9.60 -7.54 33.03
N LEU A 467 8.61 -7.77 32.18
CA LEU A 467 8.73 -8.60 31.00
C LEU A 467 8.56 -7.71 29.77
N THR A 468 9.49 -7.79 28.84
CA THR A 468 9.50 -6.98 27.62
C THR A 468 9.42 -7.89 26.39
N PHE A 469 8.54 -7.54 25.45
CA PHE A 469 8.53 -8.10 24.10
C PHE A 469 9.05 -7.09 23.11
N ASN A 470 10.04 -7.49 22.31
CA ASN A 470 10.53 -6.74 21.18
C ASN A 470 10.08 -7.43 19.89
N PHE A 471 9.42 -6.67 18.99
CA PHE A 471 8.86 -7.20 17.75
C PHE A 471 9.71 -6.78 16.54
N PHE A 472 10.05 -7.74 15.69
CA PHE A 472 10.84 -7.53 14.48
C PHE A 472 10.16 -8.19 13.27
N SER A 473 10.11 -7.50 12.14
CA SER A 473 9.58 -8.04 10.87
C SER A 473 10.70 -8.22 9.85
N SER A 474 10.67 -9.32 9.10
CA SER A 474 11.57 -9.52 7.96
C SER A 474 11.17 -8.66 6.75
N SER A 475 12.15 -8.34 5.90
CA SER A 475 11.93 -7.60 4.66
C SER A 475 11.28 -8.44 3.55
N SER A 476 11.45 -9.77 3.57
CA SER A 476 10.80 -10.71 2.64
C SER A 476 10.62 -12.11 3.27
N LEU A 477 9.82 -12.97 2.62
CA LEU A 477 9.70 -14.41 2.93
C LEU A 477 10.77 -15.26 2.20
N SER A 478 11.67 -14.64 1.41
CA SER A 478 12.58 -15.39 0.53
C SER A 478 13.61 -16.20 1.32
N LEU A 479 13.49 -17.52 1.30
CA LEU A 479 14.40 -18.47 1.96
C LEU A 479 15.72 -18.71 1.18
N SER A 480 15.94 -17.93 0.11
CA SER A 480 17.14 -18.05 -0.75
C SER A 480 18.43 -17.59 -0.06
N SER A 481 18.36 -16.64 0.88
CA SER A 481 19.52 -16.05 1.54
C SER A 481 19.87 -16.73 2.88
N THR A 482 21.15 -16.73 3.25
CA THR A 482 21.64 -17.23 4.55
C THR A 482 21.43 -16.24 5.70
N SER A 483 21.29 -14.93 5.39
CA SER A 483 20.89 -13.89 6.34
C SER A 483 19.56 -13.24 5.95
N ILE A 484 18.74 -12.93 6.95
CA ILE A 484 17.45 -12.25 6.82
C ILE A 484 17.54 -10.93 7.58
N SER A 485 17.50 -9.82 6.83
CA SER A 485 17.45 -8.48 7.42
C SER A 485 16.12 -8.27 8.15
N THR A 486 16.18 -7.79 9.39
CA THR A 486 15.00 -7.46 10.19
C THR A 486 14.82 -5.97 10.39
N THR A 487 13.56 -5.57 10.49
CA THR A 487 13.16 -4.21 10.87
C THR A 487 12.50 -4.23 12.23
N PHE A 488 12.99 -3.39 13.15
CA PHE A 488 12.36 -3.20 14.45
C PHE A 488 10.99 -2.53 14.28
N LEU A 489 9.95 -3.15 14.83
CA LEU A 489 8.57 -2.66 14.79
C LEU A 489 8.24 -1.84 16.04
N SER A 490 8.14 -2.51 17.19
CA SER A 490 7.70 -1.91 18.45
C SER A 490 8.22 -2.69 19.67
N LYS A 491 8.08 -2.09 20.86
CA LYS A 491 8.45 -2.65 22.15
C LYS A 491 7.27 -2.53 23.12
N ILE A 492 6.94 -3.61 23.81
CA ILE A 492 5.86 -3.67 24.81
C ILE A 492 6.43 -4.20 26.12
N THR A 493 6.17 -3.52 27.24
CA THR A 493 6.66 -3.91 28.57
C THR A 493 5.50 -4.01 29.56
N PHE A 494 5.49 -5.06 30.37
CA PHE A 494 4.42 -5.35 31.33
C PHE A 494 4.97 -6.08 32.58
N PRO A 495 4.20 -6.18 33.67
CA PRO A 495 4.65 -6.82 34.92
C PRO A 495 4.81 -8.34 34.79
N LEU A 496 5.82 -8.92 35.45
CA LEU A 496 6.19 -10.34 35.36
C LEU A 496 5.05 -11.34 35.70
N ARG A 497 4.02 -10.90 36.44
CA ARG A 497 2.89 -11.75 36.89
C ARG A 497 2.08 -12.40 35.75
N GLN A 498 2.24 -11.93 34.51
CA GLN A 498 1.51 -12.42 33.32
C GLN A 498 2.33 -13.35 32.41
N ALA A 499 3.53 -13.78 32.84
CA ALA A 499 4.57 -14.38 31.98
C ALA A 499 4.35 -15.85 31.52
N GLY A 500 3.26 -16.50 31.93
CA GLY A 500 3.07 -17.96 31.77
C GLY A 500 2.17 -18.43 30.61
N HIS A 501 1.54 -17.52 29.86
CA HIS A 501 0.58 -17.91 28.83
C HIS A 501 1.21 -18.04 27.43
N PRO A 502 0.80 -19.05 26.63
CA PRO A 502 1.23 -19.19 25.24
C PRO A 502 0.77 -18.00 24.38
N MET A 503 1.58 -17.62 23.40
CA MET A 503 1.31 -16.54 22.46
C MET A 503 0.62 -17.06 21.21
N TYR A 504 -0.44 -16.40 20.76
CA TYR A 504 -1.19 -16.79 19.57
C TYR A 504 -1.29 -15.63 18.59
N TYR A 505 -0.79 -15.82 17.37
CA TYR A 505 -0.89 -14.86 16.28
C TYR A 505 -2.05 -15.23 15.36
N VAL A 506 -2.92 -14.26 15.08
CA VAL A 506 -3.99 -14.40 14.08
C VAL A 506 -4.17 -13.06 13.35
N ASN A 507 -4.03 -13.10 12.02
CA ASN A 507 -4.36 -12.02 11.09
C ASN A 507 -3.89 -10.59 11.50
N GLY A 508 -2.65 -10.47 11.98
CA GLY A 508 -2.04 -9.19 12.35
C GLY A 508 -2.11 -8.82 13.84
N LEU A 509 -2.85 -9.57 14.66
CA LEU A 509 -2.91 -9.39 16.12
C LEU A 509 -2.29 -10.56 16.88
N ILE A 510 -1.77 -10.29 18.07
CA ILE A 510 -1.19 -11.31 18.95
C ILE A 510 -1.90 -11.30 20.30
N ASN A 511 -2.36 -12.46 20.74
CA ASN A 511 -2.80 -12.68 22.11
C ASN A 511 -1.61 -13.14 22.96
N ILE A 512 -1.40 -12.42 24.05
CA ILE A 512 -0.39 -12.68 25.09
C ILE A 512 -1.13 -12.76 26.42
N GLY A 513 -1.75 -13.92 26.69
CA GLY A 513 -2.48 -14.17 27.93
C GLY A 513 -3.65 -13.20 28.12
N ASP A 514 -3.49 -12.23 29.03
CA ASP A 514 -4.51 -11.22 29.36
C ASP A 514 -4.55 -10.06 28.36
N ILE A 515 -3.59 -9.96 27.45
CA ILE A 515 -3.41 -8.78 26.61
C ILE A 515 -3.47 -9.20 25.15
N ILE A 516 -4.21 -8.45 24.34
CA ILE A 516 -4.11 -8.51 22.88
C ILE A 516 -3.29 -7.30 22.43
N CYS A 517 -2.25 -7.52 21.64
CA CYS A 517 -1.38 -6.46 21.14
C CYS A 517 -1.27 -6.48 19.62
N ASN A 518 -1.10 -5.28 19.05
CA ASN A 518 -0.75 -5.11 17.65
C ASN A 518 0.77 -4.90 17.58
N PRO A 519 1.55 -5.84 17.02
CA PRO A 519 3.01 -5.76 16.95
C PRO A 519 3.52 -4.60 16.07
N CYS A 520 2.75 -4.14 15.07
CA CYS A 520 3.09 -2.98 14.22
C CYS A 520 2.99 -1.66 14.99
N THR A 521 1.89 -1.46 15.73
CA THR A 521 1.58 -0.16 16.37
C THR A 521 2.03 -0.09 17.83
N GLY A 522 2.32 -1.23 18.46
CA GLY A 522 2.63 -1.32 19.89
C GLY A 522 1.42 -1.09 20.81
N LYS A 523 0.21 -0.89 20.25
CA LYS A 523 -1.02 -0.70 21.03
C LYS A 523 -1.48 -2.02 21.65
N THR A 524 -2.05 -1.92 22.84
CA THR A 524 -2.49 -3.08 23.64
C THR A 524 -3.91 -2.87 24.16
N VAL A 525 -4.65 -3.97 24.25
CA VAL A 525 -5.95 -4.02 24.94
C VAL A 525 -5.93 -5.15 25.96
N SER A 526 -6.26 -4.81 27.19
CA SER A 526 -6.43 -5.78 28.28
C SER A 526 -7.80 -6.44 28.19
N LEU A 527 -7.82 -7.76 28.27
CA LEU A 527 -9.03 -8.55 28.46
C LEU A 527 -9.62 -8.30 29.86
N PRO A 528 -10.95 -8.26 30.01
CA PRO A 528 -11.57 -8.09 31.32
C PRO A 528 -11.22 -9.28 32.23
N LYS A 529 -10.92 -8.98 33.51
CA LYS A 529 -10.62 -10.02 34.50
C LYS A 529 -11.82 -10.96 34.66
N LEU A 530 -11.57 -12.25 34.53
CA LEU A 530 -12.57 -13.29 34.78
C LEU A 530 -12.50 -13.67 36.27
N ALA A 531 -13.57 -13.42 37.03
CA ALA A 531 -13.63 -13.79 38.44
C ALA A 531 -13.81 -15.30 38.56
N ALA A 532 -12.72 -16.03 38.81
CA ALA A 532 -12.80 -17.44 39.14
C ALA A 532 -13.27 -17.57 40.60
N SER A 533 -14.58 -17.65 40.81
CA SER A 533 -15.17 -17.97 42.11
C SER A 533 -14.82 -19.42 42.49
N GLY A 534 -13.62 -19.62 43.07
CA GLY A 534 -13.13 -20.89 43.59
C GLY A 534 -12.46 -21.85 42.59
N GLY A 535 -12.03 -21.39 41.41
CA GLY A 535 -11.41 -22.24 40.37
C GLY A 535 -10.09 -21.70 39.80
N SER A 536 -9.41 -22.49 38.97
CA SER A 536 -8.22 -22.07 38.21
C SER A 536 -8.57 -21.73 36.76
N ILE A 537 -7.99 -20.66 36.23
CA ILE A 537 -8.19 -20.25 34.82
C ILE A 537 -7.32 -21.16 33.93
N GLY A 538 -7.95 -21.83 32.96
CA GLY A 538 -7.31 -22.67 31.96
C GLY A 538 -6.69 -21.86 30.82
N ARG A 539 -6.36 -22.50 29.69
CA ARG A 539 -5.78 -21.78 28.54
C ARG A 539 -6.83 -20.93 27.81
N ARG A 540 -6.32 -19.92 27.10
CA ARG A 540 -7.10 -19.08 26.21
C ARG A 540 -6.73 -19.37 24.77
N PHE A 541 -7.72 -19.39 23.90
CA PHE A 541 -7.57 -19.65 22.48
C PHE A 541 -8.05 -18.44 21.69
N PHE A 542 -7.20 -17.95 20.79
CA PHE A 542 -7.47 -16.76 20.01
C PHE A 542 -7.74 -17.13 18.56
N GLY A 543 -8.79 -16.54 17.97
CA GLY A 543 -9.20 -16.82 16.61
C GLY A 543 -9.84 -15.61 15.93
N TYR A 544 -9.86 -15.65 14.60
CA TYR A 544 -10.49 -14.64 13.75
C TYR A 544 -11.60 -15.30 12.93
N ASP A 545 -12.80 -14.74 13.02
CA ASP A 545 -13.96 -15.14 12.25
C ASP A 545 -13.99 -14.37 10.93
N PRO A 546 -13.73 -15.02 9.77
CA PRO A 546 -13.74 -14.37 8.47
C PRO A 546 -15.15 -14.00 7.99
N VAL A 547 -16.20 -14.67 8.50
CA VAL A 547 -17.60 -14.46 8.08
C VAL A 547 -18.13 -13.17 8.69
N ASN A 548 -17.97 -13.03 10.02
CA ASN A 548 -18.45 -11.84 10.74
C ASN A 548 -17.38 -10.75 10.88
N ASN A 549 -16.14 -11.01 10.45
CA ASN A 549 -15.00 -10.10 10.56
C ASN A 549 -14.76 -9.65 12.01
N GLN A 550 -14.65 -10.62 12.93
CA GLN A 550 -14.52 -10.38 14.36
C GLN A 550 -13.42 -11.27 14.96
N TYR A 551 -12.68 -10.73 15.93
CA TYR A 551 -11.75 -11.52 16.73
C TYR A 551 -12.48 -12.04 17.97
N LYS A 552 -12.33 -13.33 18.24
CA LYS A 552 -12.92 -13.98 19.42
C LYS A 552 -11.83 -14.68 20.23
N VAL A 553 -11.98 -14.66 21.55
CA VAL A 553 -11.14 -15.38 22.52
C VAL A 553 -12.02 -16.38 23.24
N LEU A 554 -11.69 -17.66 23.16
CA LEU A 554 -12.27 -18.73 23.96
C LEU A 554 -11.40 -18.93 25.21
N CYS A 555 -12.00 -19.02 26.39
CA CYS A 555 -11.33 -19.28 27.66
C CYS A 555 -12.04 -20.41 28.38
N ILE A 556 -11.28 -21.41 28.85
CA ILE A 556 -11.81 -22.51 29.65
C ILE A 556 -11.41 -22.27 31.11
N THR A 557 -12.32 -22.46 32.06
CA THR A 557 -12.03 -22.38 33.50
C THR A 557 -12.36 -23.68 34.20
N HIS A 558 -11.45 -24.14 35.05
CA HIS A 558 -11.58 -25.40 35.80
C HIS A 558 -12.02 -25.10 37.23
N HIS A 559 -13.11 -25.73 37.67
CA HIS A 559 -13.56 -25.68 39.06
C HIS A 559 -13.41 -27.04 39.73
N ASN A 560 -12.75 -27.07 40.89
CA ASN A 560 -12.64 -28.26 41.74
C ASN A 560 -13.59 -28.09 42.94
N LEU A 561 -14.56 -28.99 43.11
CA LEU A 561 -15.22 -29.12 44.43
C LEU A 561 -14.28 -29.93 45.34
N GLY A 562 -14.01 -29.41 46.54
CA GLY A 562 -13.05 -30.01 47.47
C GLY A 562 -13.35 -31.46 47.87
N GLY A 563 -12.29 -32.22 48.17
CA GLY A 563 -12.32 -33.45 48.96
C GLY A 563 -12.09 -34.76 48.21
N HIS A 564 -12.73 -34.98 47.06
CA HIS A 564 -12.59 -36.23 46.27
C HIS A 564 -12.39 -35.93 44.78
N ALA A 565 -11.32 -36.47 44.20
CA ALA A 565 -10.73 -36.09 42.92
C ALA A 565 -11.47 -36.57 41.66
N THR A 566 -12.81 -36.58 41.62
CA THR A 566 -13.56 -37.22 40.51
C THR A 566 -14.59 -36.38 39.77
N LEU A 567 -14.87 -35.13 40.17
CA LEU A 567 -15.81 -34.25 39.45
C LEU A 567 -15.22 -32.85 39.23
N GLN A 568 -14.55 -32.66 38.10
CA GLN A 568 -14.14 -31.34 37.60
C GLN A 568 -15.27 -30.75 36.74
N PHE A 569 -15.69 -29.51 37.00
CA PHE A 569 -16.65 -28.82 36.14
C PHE A 569 -15.96 -27.70 35.37
N ASN A 570 -15.87 -27.84 34.04
CA ASN A 570 -15.28 -26.84 33.17
C ASN A 570 -16.34 -25.88 32.63
N ARG A 571 -16.05 -24.58 32.66
CA ARG A 571 -16.90 -23.55 32.03
C ARG A 571 -16.19 -22.95 30.83
N TYR A 572 -16.97 -22.66 29.79
CA TYR A 572 -16.49 -22.12 28.51
C TYR A 572 -16.96 -20.68 28.37
N HIS A 573 -16.01 -19.78 28.21
CA HIS A 573 -16.25 -18.35 28.10
C HIS A 573 -15.74 -17.83 26.76
N VAL A 574 -16.54 -17.01 26.08
CA VAL A 574 -16.09 -16.33 24.86
C VAL A 574 -16.13 -14.82 25.03
N PHE A 575 -15.09 -14.18 24.52
CA PHE A 575 -14.99 -12.73 24.44
C PHE A 575 -14.82 -12.30 22.98
N THR A 576 -15.65 -11.35 22.54
CA THR A 576 -15.57 -10.79 21.19
C THR A 576 -14.92 -9.41 21.26
N LEU A 577 -13.81 -9.22 20.55
CA LEU A 577 -13.07 -7.96 20.52
C LEU A 577 -13.90 -6.87 19.83
N GLY A 578 -14.09 -5.73 20.50
CA GLY A 578 -14.86 -4.59 19.97
C GLY A 578 -16.37 -4.61 20.28
N ALA A 579 -16.92 -5.71 20.82
CA ALA A 579 -18.33 -5.76 21.21
C ALA A 579 -18.63 -4.89 22.45
N LYS A 580 -19.77 -4.20 22.46
CA LYS A 580 -20.33 -3.50 23.63
C LYS A 580 -21.59 -4.26 24.09
N PRO A 581 -21.68 -4.70 25.35
CA PRO A 581 -20.73 -4.50 26.45
C PRO A 581 -19.49 -5.41 26.34
N LYS A 582 -18.32 -4.91 26.78
CA LYS A 582 -17.05 -5.66 26.85
C LYS A 582 -17.07 -6.66 28.02
N LYS A 583 -17.89 -7.72 27.91
CA LYS A 583 -18.03 -8.76 28.94
C LYS A 583 -17.81 -10.16 28.35
N TRP A 584 -17.35 -11.08 29.19
CA TRP A 584 -17.32 -12.49 28.87
C TRP A 584 -18.74 -13.04 28.81
N ARG A 585 -19.04 -13.84 27.79
CA ARG A 585 -20.30 -14.59 27.69
C ARG A 585 -20.07 -16.07 27.88
N PHE A 586 -21.05 -16.74 28.46
CA PHE A 586 -21.03 -18.18 28.66
C PHE A 586 -21.48 -18.90 27.40
N ILE A 587 -20.86 -20.04 27.10
CA ILE A 587 -21.30 -20.96 26.05
C ILE A 587 -21.50 -22.33 26.67
N ASP A 588 -22.63 -22.95 26.34
CA ASP A 588 -22.90 -24.32 26.75
C ASP A 588 -22.17 -25.29 25.81
N CYS A 589 -21.42 -26.22 26.41
CA CYS A 589 -20.69 -27.23 25.66
C CYS A 589 -21.29 -28.59 25.99
N GLY A 590 -21.88 -29.25 25.00
CA GLY A 590 -22.43 -30.59 25.15
C GLY A 590 -21.38 -31.70 25.37
N ILE A 591 -20.09 -31.36 25.40
CA ILE A 591 -18.97 -32.30 25.53
C ILE A 591 -17.99 -31.76 26.57
N PRO A 592 -18.13 -32.09 27.86
CA PRO A 592 -17.19 -31.62 28.88
C PRO A 592 -15.78 -32.20 28.63
N HIS A 593 -14.80 -31.31 28.56
CA HIS A 593 -13.41 -31.66 28.27
C HIS A 593 -12.44 -30.64 28.88
N THR A 594 -11.21 -31.08 29.14
CA THR A 594 -10.09 -30.28 29.67
C THR A 594 -9.03 -30.11 28.59
N ASP A 595 -8.56 -28.88 28.37
CA ASP A 595 -7.57 -28.58 27.33
C ASP A 595 -6.16 -29.07 27.69
N TRP A 596 -5.41 -29.50 26.67
CA TRP A 596 -4.07 -30.07 26.86
C TRP A 596 -3.00 -29.49 25.90
N SER A 597 -3.38 -28.98 24.71
CA SER A 597 -2.43 -28.41 23.73
C SER A 597 -2.58 -26.90 23.50
N SER A 598 -1.68 -26.33 22.69
CA SER A 598 -1.85 -25.02 22.07
C SER A 598 -2.98 -25.05 21.04
N CYS A 599 -3.57 -23.89 20.69
CA CYS A 599 -4.52 -23.81 19.57
C CYS A 599 -3.88 -23.46 18.24
N LEU A 600 -4.60 -23.81 17.17
CA LEU A 600 -4.35 -23.43 15.78
C LEU A 600 -5.64 -22.88 15.17
N CYS A 601 -5.58 -21.69 14.55
CA CYS A 601 -6.73 -21.08 13.86
C CYS A 601 -6.55 -21.24 12.34
N ILE A 602 -7.49 -21.92 11.67
CA ILE A 602 -7.53 -22.07 10.21
C ILE A 602 -8.95 -21.76 9.75
N ASP A 603 -9.10 -20.84 8.80
CA ASP A 603 -10.36 -20.53 8.09
C ASP A 603 -11.60 -20.33 9.00
N GLY A 604 -11.43 -19.64 10.13
CA GLY A 604 -12.53 -19.39 11.07
C GLY A 604 -12.80 -20.50 12.09
N PHE A 605 -11.99 -21.55 12.09
CA PHE A 605 -12.06 -22.64 13.06
C PHE A 605 -10.83 -22.65 13.97
N VAL A 606 -11.04 -22.84 15.28
CA VAL A 606 -9.98 -23.01 16.26
C VAL A 606 -9.89 -24.48 16.64
N TYR A 607 -8.71 -25.07 16.44
CA TYR A 607 -8.41 -26.45 16.75
C TYR A 607 -7.48 -26.55 17.97
N TYR A 608 -7.79 -27.45 18.90
CA TYR A 608 -6.96 -27.73 20.07
C TYR A 608 -7.21 -29.15 20.59
N ILE A 609 -6.23 -29.76 21.26
CA ILE A 609 -6.37 -31.10 21.83
C ILE A 609 -6.88 -30.98 23.26
N ALA A 610 -7.85 -31.83 23.58
CA ALA A 610 -8.46 -31.94 24.89
C ALA A 610 -8.63 -33.40 25.31
N SER A 611 -8.69 -33.62 26.63
CA SER A 611 -9.17 -34.87 27.21
C SER A 611 -10.60 -34.70 27.66
N THR A 612 -11.47 -35.59 27.22
CA THR A 612 -12.84 -35.72 27.75
C THR A 612 -12.81 -36.35 29.15
N ASP A 613 -13.88 -36.17 29.93
CA ASP A 613 -14.01 -36.77 31.26
C ASP A 613 -13.98 -38.30 31.22
N ALA A 614 -14.32 -38.90 30.07
CA ALA A 614 -14.21 -40.35 29.82
C ALA A 614 -12.75 -40.83 29.57
N GLY A 615 -11.74 -39.95 29.72
CA GLY A 615 -10.33 -40.28 29.50
C GLY A 615 -9.94 -40.42 28.02
N LEU A 616 -10.83 -40.03 27.10
CA LEU A 616 -10.54 -40.02 25.66
C LEU A 616 -9.90 -38.69 25.27
N MET A 617 -8.72 -38.78 24.64
CA MET A 617 -8.03 -37.65 24.02
C MET A 617 -8.56 -37.42 22.61
N CYS A 618 -8.93 -36.18 22.30
CA CYS A 618 -9.47 -35.80 21.01
C CYS A 618 -9.04 -34.41 20.56
N LEU A 619 -9.05 -34.20 19.23
CA LEU A 619 -8.90 -32.90 18.63
C LEU A 619 -10.27 -32.21 18.59
N MET A 620 -10.43 -31.15 19.38
CA MET A 620 -11.62 -30.31 19.39
C MET A 620 -11.55 -29.28 18.27
N LYS A 621 -12.71 -29.01 17.67
CA LYS A 621 -12.93 -27.97 16.67
C LYS A 621 -13.98 -27.01 17.21
N PHE A 622 -13.59 -25.75 17.35
CA PHE A 622 -14.46 -24.64 17.71
C PHE A 622 -14.72 -23.79 16.47
N ASP A 623 -15.97 -23.72 16.04
CA ASP A 623 -16.38 -22.82 14.97
C ASP A 623 -16.58 -21.42 15.55
N LEU A 624 -15.82 -20.43 15.06
CA LEU A 624 -15.94 -19.06 15.57
C LEU A 624 -17.23 -18.38 15.15
N SER A 625 -17.86 -18.80 14.05
CA SER A 625 -19.07 -18.18 13.51
C SER A 625 -20.33 -18.68 14.23
N SER A 626 -20.49 -19.99 14.34
CA SER A 626 -21.62 -20.64 15.01
C SER A 626 -21.40 -20.88 16.50
N GLU A 627 -20.14 -20.78 16.97
CA GLU A 627 -19.72 -20.92 18.37
C GLU A 627 -20.03 -22.28 18.98
N LYS A 628 -20.07 -23.31 18.12
CA LYS A 628 -20.26 -24.69 18.51
C LYS A 628 -18.93 -25.42 18.64
N LEU A 629 -18.85 -26.29 19.63
CA LEU A 629 -17.72 -27.15 19.93
C LEU A 629 -18.02 -28.57 19.49
N ASN A 630 -17.22 -29.11 18.57
CA ASN A 630 -17.35 -30.47 18.06
C ASN A 630 -16.03 -31.24 18.19
N ILE A 631 -16.12 -32.56 18.30
CA ILE A 631 -14.95 -33.44 18.18
C ILE A 631 -14.64 -33.61 16.68
N PHE A 632 -13.42 -33.23 16.27
CA PHE A 632 -12.97 -33.39 14.89
C PHE A 632 -12.38 -34.78 14.62
N ALA A 633 -11.49 -35.23 15.51
CA ALA A 633 -10.79 -36.51 15.40
C ALA A 633 -10.46 -37.08 16.78
N ARG A 634 -10.36 -38.41 16.88
CA ARG A 634 -9.92 -39.11 18.10
C ARG A 634 -8.43 -39.41 18.03
N ALA A 635 -7.72 -39.20 19.13
CA ALA A 635 -6.29 -39.51 19.23
C ALA A 635 -6.04 -41.00 19.52
N SER A 636 -5.02 -41.57 18.90
CA SER A 636 -4.52 -42.94 19.14
C SER A 636 -3.90 -43.11 20.53
N GLU A 637 -3.81 -44.35 21.01
CA GLU A 637 -3.12 -44.69 22.28
C GLU A 637 -1.62 -44.34 22.24
N GLU A 638 -0.97 -44.46 21.08
CA GLU A 638 0.43 -44.03 20.90
C GLU A 638 0.60 -42.52 21.13
N MET A 639 -0.38 -41.74 20.67
CA MET A 639 -0.40 -40.30 20.90
C MET A 639 -0.64 -40.00 22.39
N LYS A 640 -1.59 -40.67 23.04
CA LYS A 640 -1.82 -40.52 24.50
C LYS A 640 -0.55 -40.78 25.33
N ALA A 641 0.20 -41.82 25.01
CA ALA A 641 1.49 -42.12 25.65
C ALA A 641 2.56 -41.03 25.41
N SER A 642 2.51 -40.34 24.27
CA SER A 642 3.39 -39.21 23.99
C SER A 642 3.03 -37.94 24.78
N PHE A 643 1.77 -37.83 25.24
CA PHE A 643 1.31 -36.70 26.05
C PHE A 643 1.67 -36.79 27.54
N SER A 644 1.90 -37.99 28.08
CA SER A 644 2.32 -38.22 29.47
C SER A 644 3.79 -37.88 29.77
N HIS A 645 4.61 -37.75 28.72
CA HIS A 645 6.01 -37.32 28.84
C HIS A 645 6.08 -35.79 29.01
N PHE A 646 6.47 -35.33 30.22
CA PHE A 646 6.48 -33.91 30.61
C PHE A 646 7.49 -33.01 29.86
N ASN A 647 8.40 -33.58 29.06
CA ASN A 647 9.51 -32.85 28.43
C ASN A 647 9.44 -32.75 26.89
N SER A 648 8.35 -33.20 26.26
CA SER A 648 8.19 -33.13 24.79
C SER A 648 7.49 -31.84 24.33
N TYR A 649 8.10 -31.12 23.39
CA TYR A 649 7.46 -29.99 22.70
C TYR A 649 6.45 -30.51 21.67
N LYS A 650 5.24 -29.91 21.69
CA LYS A 650 4.10 -30.31 20.88
C LYS A 650 3.49 -29.05 20.27
N THR A 651 3.39 -29.01 18.94
CA THR A 651 2.87 -27.83 18.23
C THR A 651 1.85 -28.26 17.19
N LEU A 652 0.66 -27.64 17.22
CA LEU A 652 -0.32 -27.75 16.15
C LEU A 652 0.07 -26.83 15.00
N ILE A 653 0.00 -27.36 13.78
CA ILE A 653 0.47 -26.72 12.56
C ILE A 653 -0.54 -26.95 11.42
N ASN A 654 -0.59 -25.99 10.50
CA ASN A 654 -1.36 -26.12 9.26
C ASN A 654 -0.51 -26.85 8.23
N TYR A 655 -0.95 -28.04 7.80
CA TYR A 655 -0.28 -28.87 6.80
C TYR A 655 -1.20 -28.99 5.57
N HIS A 656 -0.95 -28.16 4.55
CA HIS A 656 -1.76 -28.07 3.32
C HIS A 656 -3.28 -27.92 3.57
N GLY A 657 -3.67 -27.06 4.51
CA GLY A 657 -5.07 -26.86 4.88
C GLY A 657 -5.65 -27.92 5.83
N LYS A 658 -4.87 -28.98 6.15
CA LYS A 658 -5.22 -29.97 7.17
C LYS A 658 -4.56 -29.65 8.51
N VAL A 659 -5.17 -30.09 9.60
CA VAL A 659 -4.60 -29.93 10.95
C VAL A 659 -3.60 -31.05 11.20
N ALA A 660 -2.39 -30.69 11.61
CA ALA A 660 -1.36 -31.66 11.99
C ALA A 660 -0.71 -31.28 13.31
N ILE A 661 -0.13 -32.27 14.00
CA ILE A 661 0.68 -32.08 15.20
C ILE A 661 2.10 -32.56 14.97
N ALA A 662 3.07 -31.70 15.31
CA ALA A 662 4.48 -32.06 15.39
C ALA A 662 4.81 -32.44 16.84
N ILE A 663 5.31 -33.65 17.05
CA ILE A 663 5.69 -34.18 18.37
C ILE A 663 7.19 -34.48 18.37
N GLN A 664 7.92 -33.85 19.30
CA GLN A 664 9.32 -34.19 19.57
C GLN A 664 9.40 -35.28 20.65
N ARG A 665 9.88 -36.50 20.28
CA ARG A 665 9.85 -37.66 21.19
C ARG A 665 10.91 -37.63 22.30
N SER A 666 12.12 -37.15 22.02
CA SER A 666 13.23 -37.12 23.00
C SER A 666 14.21 -35.98 22.74
N HIS A 667 14.88 -35.52 23.80
CA HIS A 667 16.00 -34.57 23.72
C HIS A 667 17.32 -35.24 23.28
N LEU A 668 17.48 -36.55 23.52
CA LEU A 668 18.73 -37.29 23.26
C LEU A 668 18.87 -37.70 21.79
N VAL A 669 17.76 -37.98 21.13
CA VAL A 669 17.67 -38.22 19.68
C VAL A 669 16.52 -37.35 19.17
N PRO A 670 16.80 -36.12 18.69
CA PRO A 670 15.76 -35.23 18.24
C PRO A 670 15.21 -35.76 16.91
N SER A 671 14.14 -36.54 16.99
CA SER A 671 13.25 -36.81 15.87
C SER A 671 11.92 -36.10 16.09
N ILE A 672 11.40 -35.50 15.02
CA ILE A 672 10.10 -34.85 15.03
C ILE A 672 9.17 -35.69 14.15
N ASP A 673 8.11 -36.20 14.77
CA ASP A 673 7.08 -36.95 14.07
C ASP A 673 5.89 -36.05 13.80
N LEU A 674 5.43 -36.08 12.54
CA LEU A 674 4.28 -35.34 12.07
C LEU A 674 3.07 -36.27 11.95
N PHE A 675 2.02 -35.99 12.72
CA PHE A 675 0.74 -36.70 12.64
C PHE A 675 -0.32 -35.79 12.06
N VAL A 676 -1.06 -36.26 11.06
CA VAL A 676 -2.11 -35.48 10.38
C VAL A 676 -3.47 -36.01 10.81
N PHE A 677 -4.38 -35.11 11.13
CA PHE A 677 -5.76 -35.44 11.50
C PHE A 677 -6.69 -35.35 10.29
N GLU A 678 -7.57 -36.34 10.15
CA GLU A 678 -8.69 -36.31 9.21
C GLU A 678 -10.01 -36.41 9.97
N GLU A 679 -11.04 -35.73 9.46
CA GLU A 679 -12.36 -35.67 10.10
C GLU A 679 -12.95 -37.08 10.26
N GLY A 680 -13.35 -37.42 11.50
CA GLY A 680 -13.97 -38.72 11.82
C GLY A 680 -13.03 -39.94 11.79
N LYS A 681 -11.74 -39.76 11.47
CA LYS A 681 -10.74 -40.84 11.47
C LYS A 681 -9.73 -40.67 12.61
N GLN A 682 -8.97 -41.73 12.88
CA GLN A 682 -7.75 -41.64 13.69
C GLN A 682 -6.65 -40.95 12.88
N GLU A 683 -5.75 -40.26 13.57
CA GLU A 683 -4.58 -39.66 12.94
C GLU A 683 -3.65 -40.72 12.34
N TYR A 684 -2.95 -40.34 11.28
CA TYR A 684 -1.89 -41.17 10.70
C TYR A 684 -0.57 -40.42 10.73
N LYS A 685 0.53 -41.17 10.87
CA LYS A 685 1.88 -40.62 10.83
C LYS A 685 2.25 -40.29 9.38
N ALA A 686 2.34 -39.01 9.06
CA ALA A 686 2.64 -38.55 7.70
C ALA A 686 4.15 -38.57 7.39
N LYS A 687 5.00 -38.15 8.34
CA LYS A 687 6.45 -38.07 8.13
C LYS A 687 7.21 -38.11 9.47
N SER A 688 8.45 -38.59 9.41
CA SER A 688 9.40 -38.55 10.54
C SER A 688 10.66 -37.82 10.09
N PHE A 689 11.04 -36.77 10.81
CA PHE A 689 12.26 -36.02 10.57
C PHE A 689 13.36 -36.55 11.48
N ASN A 690 14.32 -37.28 10.90
CA ASN A 690 15.48 -37.83 11.60
C ASN A 690 16.73 -36.95 11.36
N ASN A 691 17.78 -37.10 12.17
CA ASN A 691 19.05 -36.34 12.09
C ASN A 691 19.04 -34.86 12.53
N LEU A 692 18.13 -34.42 13.41
CA LEU A 692 18.32 -33.10 14.08
C LEU A 692 19.49 -33.11 15.10
N ALA A 693 20.16 -34.26 15.30
CA ALA A 693 21.19 -34.51 16.31
C ALA A 693 22.43 -33.59 16.20
N ARG A 694 22.66 -32.93 15.05
CA ARG A 694 23.73 -31.94 14.87
C ARG A 694 23.41 -30.56 15.46
N LEU A 695 22.21 -30.33 15.99
CA LEU A 695 21.70 -28.98 16.25
C LEU A 695 21.38 -28.68 17.72
N ASN A 696 21.36 -29.66 18.64
CA ASN A 696 21.26 -29.47 20.11
C ASN A 696 20.31 -28.35 20.61
N LEU A 697 19.14 -28.17 19.99
CA LEU A 697 18.20 -27.09 20.31
C LEU A 697 16.79 -27.65 20.57
N ARG A 698 16.10 -27.09 21.59
CA ARG A 698 14.66 -27.27 21.79
C ARG A 698 13.94 -26.52 20.66
N THR A 699 13.13 -27.19 19.83
CA THR A 699 12.55 -26.58 18.63
C THR A 699 11.02 -26.54 18.67
N LYS A 700 10.45 -25.38 18.33
CA LYS A 700 9.05 -25.26 17.89
C LYS A 700 9.03 -25.42 16.36
N CYS A 701 8.23 -26.36 15.86
CA CYS A 701 8.03 -26.56 14.43
C CYS A 701 6.98 -25.59 13.90
N VAL A 702 7.26 -24.90 12.80
CA VAL A 702 6.31 -24.07 12.05
C VAL A 702 6.41 -24.46 10.59
N ILE A 703 5.29 -24.77 9.95
CA ILE A 703 5.26 -25.10 8.52
C ILE A 703 4.87 -23.85 7.73
N ASN A 704 5.60 -23.58 6.65
CA ASN A 704 5.38 -22.47 5.73
C ASN A 704 4.32 -22.84 4.68
N HIS A 705 3.72 -21.82 4.05
CA HIS A 705 2.71 -21.95 2.98
C HIS A 705 3.27 -22.52 1.66
N MET A 706 4.59 -22.59 1.49
CA MET A 706 5.27 -23.02 0.25
C MET A 706 5.88 -24.43 0.36
N ASP A 707 5.24 -25.33 1.11
CA ASP A 707 5.70 -26.71 1.36
C ASP A 707 7.04 -26.83 2.10
N ASP A 708 7.53 -25.74 2.70
CA ASP A 708 8.78 -25.72 3.46
C ASP A 708 8.54 -25.91 4.96
N THR A 709 9.33 -26.78 5.59
CA THR A 709 9.27 -26.97 7.05
C THR A 709 10.34 -26.13 7.74
N ILE A 710 9.92 -25.33 8.72
CA ILE A 710 10.77 -24.40 9.43
C ILE A 710 10.87 -24.81 10.90
N PHE A 711 12.07 -25.14 11.34
CA PHE A 711 12.34 -25.44 12.75
C PHE A 711 12.95 -24.21 13.42
N ALA A 712 12.29 -23.72 14.45
CA ALA A 712 12.72 -22.56 15.20
C ALA A 712 13.14 -22.96 16.62
N PRO A 713 14.36 -22.61 17.08
CA PRO A 713 14.78 -22.87 18.45
C PRO A 713 14.00 -21.99 19.43
N VAL A 714 13.68 -22.54 20.61
CA VAL A 714 12.93 -21.84 21.67
C VAL A 714 13.81 -20.84 22.42
N TYR A 715 15.10 -21.13 22.55
CA TYR A 715 16.09 -20.27 23.19
C TYR A 715 17.20 -19.97 22.18
N SER A 716 17.60 -18.71 22.10
CA SER A 716 18.74 -18.26 21.32
C SER A 716 19.59 -17.33 22.16
N GLU A 717 20.91 -17.51 22.14
CA GLU A 717 21.85 -16.66 22.87
C GLU A 717 22.07 -15.34 22.13
N SER A 718 23.05 -15.30 21.22
CA SER A 718 23.52 -14.09 20.53
C SER A 718 22.90 -13.87 19.14
N GLU A 719 22.32 -14.91 18.54
CA GLU A 719 21.76 -14.85 17.18
C GLU A 719 20.39 -15.55 17.12
N ALA A 720 19.35 -14.89 16.60
CA ALA A 720 18.07 -15.53 16.28
C ALA A 720 18.24 -16.34 14.99
N THR A 721 18.23 -17.67 15.07
CA THR A 721 18.47 -18.55 13.92
C THR A 721 17.28 -19.45 13.66
N ILE A 722 16.93 -19.64 12.39
CA ILE A 722 15.91 -20.57 11.93
C ILE A 722 16.56 -21.66 11.08
N ILE A 723 16.00 -22.87 11.11
CA ILE A 723 16.44 -23.98 10.28
C ILE A 723 15.36 -24.28 9.26
N HIS A 724 15.67 -24.06 7.99
CA HIS A 724 14.83 -24.41 6.85
C HIS A 724 15.15 -25.82 6.38
N HIS A 725 14.11 -26.59 6.10
CA HIS A 725 14.20 -27.89 5.46
C HIS A 725 13.39 -27.86 4.16
N ASP A 726 14.10 -27.91 3.03
CA ASP A 726 13.51 -28.02 1.70
C ASP A 726 12.86 -29.40 1.55
N PHE A 727 11.63 -29.46 1.02
CA PHE A 727 10.95 -30.74 0.80
C PHE A 727 11.54 -31.54 -0.36
N LYS A 728 12.26 -30.90 -1.30
CA LYS A 728 12.82 -31.53 -2.52
C LYS A 728 14.28 -31.94 -2.37
N GLY A 729 15.06 -31.25 -1.54
CA GLY A 729 16.44 -31.60 -1.22
C GLY A 729 16.52 -32.04 0.24
N HIS A 730 17.06 -33.22 0.52
CA HIS A 730 17.28 -33.72 1.89
C HIS A 730 18.37 -32.91 2.66
N SER A 731 18.34 -31.58 2.61
CA SER A 731 19.32 -30.68 3.19
C SER A 731 18.66 -29.69 4.16
N PHE A 732 19.31 -29.49 5.31
CA PHE A 732 18.93 -28.47 6.29
C PHE A 732 19.77 -27.22 6.04
N LYS A 733 19.11 -26.07 5.89
CA LYS A 733 19.78 -24.77 5.74
C LYS A 733 19.53 -23.91 6.98
N LYS A 734 20.59 -23.45 7.63
CA LYS A 734 20.51 -22.52 8.76
C LYS A 734 20.44 -21.08 8.23
N MET A 735 19.41 -20.35 8.60
CA MET A 735 19.23 -18.93 8.29
C MET A 735 19.37 -18.09 9.56
N LYS A 736 20.01 -16.94 9.45
CA LYS A 736 20.25 -16.03 10.57
C LYS A 736 19.45 -14.74 10.41
N PHE A 737 18.81 -14.27 11.47
CA PHE A 737 18.23 -12.93 11.50
C PHE A 737 19.26 -11.94 12.02
N GLU A 738 19.50 -10.87 11.26
CA GLU A 738 20.30 -9.74 11.71
C GLU A 738 19.44 -8.91 12.66
N VAL A 739 19.74 -8.98 13.97
CA VAL A 739 19.06 -8.22 15.01
C VAL A 739 20.09 -7.44 15.80
N ASP A 740 19.90 -6.13 15.91
CA ASP A 740 20.79 -5.25 16.66
C ASP A 740 20.47 -5.35 18.17
N VAL A 741 21.03 -6.37 18.84
CA VAL A 741 20.81 -6.65 20.28
C VAL A 741 22.13 -6.58 21.04
N LYS A 742 22.10 -6.02 22.25
CA LYS A 742 23.26 -5.95 23.16
C LYS A 742 23.69 -7.37 23.58
N LYS A 743 25.00 -7.60 23.62
CA LYS A 743 25.68 -8.90 23.52
C LYS A 743 25.39 -9.99 24.58
N ASP A 744 24.69 -9.74 25.69
CA ASP A 744 24.65 -10.71 26.81
C ASP A 744 23.27 -10.88 27.46
N TRP A 745 22.26 -11.48 26.80
CA TRP A 745 20.97 -11.81 27.45
C TRP A 745 20.41 -13.18 27.01
N PHE A 746 19.92 -14.00 27.96
CA PHE A 746 19.21 -15.25 27.68
C PHE A 746 17.74 -14.97 27.33
N HIS A 747 17.36 -15.05 26.03
CA HIS A 747 16.00 -14.76 25.55
C HIS A 747 15.19 -16.01 25.16
N GLU A 748 13.88 -16.00 25.46
CA GLU A 748 12.91 -16.91 24.83
C GLU A 748 12.46 -16.28 23.50
N THR A 749 12.49 -17.04 22.40
CA THR A 749 12.14 -16.55 21.06
C THR A 749 10.89 -17.23 20.51
N ASN A 750 10.01 -16.43 19.90
CA ASN A 750 8.82 -16.92 19.21
C ASN A 750 8.82 -16.42 17.76
N TYR A 751 8.43 -17.29 16.85
CA TYR A 751 8.43 -17.04 15.41
C TYR A 751 7.04 -17.30 14.87
N PHE A 752 6.52 -16.34 14.11
CA PHE A 752 5.26 -16.49 13.39
C PHE A 752 5.50 -16.31 11.89
N VAL A 753 5.03 -17.28 11.12
CA VAL A 753 5.10 -17.28 9.65
C VAL A 753 3.77 -16.76 9.11
N GLY A 754 3.81 -16.03 8.00
CA GLY A 754 2.59 -15.42 7.45
C GLY A 754 2.16 -14.16 8.19
N TYR A 755 3.13 -13.41 8.72
CA TYR A 755 2.87 -12.12 9.33
C TYR A 755 2.39 -11.12 8.28
N VAL A 756 1.26 -10.47 8.57
CA VAL A 756 0.69 -9.37 7.78
C VAL A 756 0.81 -8.10 8.61
N GLU A 757 1.48 -7.09 8.07
CA GLU A 757 1.61 -5.78 8.73
C GLU A 757 0.25 -5.08 8.78
N SER A 758 -0.49 -5.31 9.86
CA SER A 758 -1.82 -4.73 10.07
C SER A 758 -1.75 -3.42 10.85
N LEU A 759 -2.41 -2.38 10.34
CA LEU A 759 -2.62 -1.10 11.05
C LEU A 759 -3.91 -1.09 11.87
N MET A 760 -4.56 -2.24 12.07
CA MET A 760 -5.78 -2.35 12.86
C MET A 760 -5.59 -1.70 14.23
N MET A 761 -6.45 -0.72 14.51
CA MET A 761 -6.57 -0.08 15.82
C MET A 761 -7.37 -1.03 16.73
N ILE A 762 -6.77 -1.43 17.86
CA ILE A 762 -7.41 -2.28 18.88
C ILE A 762 -8.19 -1.40 19.87
#